data_AF-A0AA46AJ21-F1
#
_entry.id   AF-A0AA46AJ21-F1
#
_cell.length_a   1.000
_cell.length_b   1.000
_cell.length_c   1.000
_cell.angle_alpha   90.00
_cell.angle_beta   90.00
_cell.angle_gamma   90.00
#
_symmetry.space_group_name_H-M   'P 1'
#
loop_
_entity.id
_entity.type
_entity.pdbx_description
1 polymer ?
#
loop_
_entity_poly.entity_id
_entity_poly.type
_entity_poly.pdbx_seq_one_letter_code
_entity_poly.pdbx_strand_id
1 'polypeptide(L)'
;MRKNIALVLALVMILSLIPMASFAQTGSATYTRLTSVAGGEKGNVNVETGTGAQAQNFGTTRVEVKVPANAITAPGGERVFVTIPRGVQVNGITATYTAPTGMAGTTIAAQVYAAGGYVAAPATLNGRTEVSFLVQDNNAEQKIVVELANIYVGANAQGTELNFEFGGQPGTAFAGSTLIPSGNIGVGDVTVSILDVNIITDSEGANQAIGTIRINETQAGAQEDPVRIKLPRGFYWDDSVTPAPTVRFGDGQLSAATYDQPINGRPTRVSFSRVAASTTATSWEVTGLRIVVDPTMASHGDVEASISNATPSTLIVARYGDYLAEVSAESKPLRLAGKTHQRLGDFMIEELIGDTLVNNRTITMTLPAGTKWADILPNTIDGPSIVRSKSENFGGIDITGWEVVDIAGRTLRGRVAGSSSQNSPAKLYFEAPRVAITPEFRGDEIVVTFGGSAGVGGEVVLASVAKPMAAELTGAEADLRIGIQNQAVSDIKLTEVKTEALAREGVIEITPVWGDVRFAKTPTAKVLSGDIIIEEIWTSANRGTINIRITADSDKEVGEILVSDLEVSLDRTAPEGALEFEFGGSALVDALISATNGYFPGASASTTLVVGNVITAAPGELVDEATAAVSFTVGSTSYTVDGAMQMMDVAPFISNDRLMVPVRYLEAVFGVQPVWNGAARTVTVLYEGKVFEMAIGSNVLRVNGAPYMELDATVEIVNERTFVPASRFARAMGIDYSWDATTQTATFK
;
A
#
# COMPACT_ATOMS: atom_id res chain seq x y z
N MET A 1 -20.14 -46.63 38.21
CA MET A 1 -21.52 -46.33 38.66
C MET A 1 -22.01 -47.43 39.60
N ARG A 2 -21.98 -47.19 40.92
CA ARG A 2 -22.64 -47.95 42.02
C ARG A 2 -21.90 -47.62 43.33
N LYS A 3 -22.08 -46.38 43.80
CA LYS A 3 -21.76 -45.91 45.16
C LYS A 3 -22.36 -44.53 45.47
N ASN A 4 -22.84 -43.79 44.46
CA ASN A 4 -23.51 -42.48 44.65
C ASN A 4 -25.05 -42.52 44.61
N ILE A 5 -25.68 -43.70 44.61
CA ILE A 5 -27.16 -43.84 44.56
C ILE A 5 -27.77 -44.15 45.94
N ALA A 6 -26.97 -44.62 46.91
CA ALA A 6 -27.45 -44.93 48.26
C ALA A 6 -27.62 -43.68 49.16
N LEU A 7 -26.86 -42.59 48.91
CA LEU A 7 -26.98 -41.35 49.69
C LEU A 7 -28.15 -40.47 49.24
N VAL A 8 -28.59 -40.63 47.99
CA VAL A 8 -29.68 -39.83 47.41
C VAL A 8 -31.06 -40.43 47.71
N LEU A 9 -31.18 -41.74 47.93
CA LEU A 9 -32.46 -42.36 48.34
C LEU A 9 -32.70 -42.32 49.86
N ALA A 10 -31.67 -42.22 50.69
CA ALA A 10 -31.81 -42.12 52.15
C ALA A 10 -32.23 -40.71 52.61
N LEU A 11 -31.87 -39.66 51.86
CA LEU A 11 -32.30 -38.28 52.16
C LEU A 11 -33.73 -37.99 51.66
N VAL A 12 -34.22 -38.76 50.69
CA VAL A 12 -35.58 -38.64 50.13
C VAL A 12 -36.63 -39.40 50.98
N MET A 13 -36.23 -40.31 51.87
CA MET A 13 -37.15 -41.04 52.77
C MET A 13 -37.24 -40.51 54.21
N ILE A 14 -36.49 -39.47 54.59
CA ILE A 14 -36.61 -38.82 55.91
C ILE A 14 -37.40 -37.49 55.82
N LEU A 15 -37.80 -37.06 54.62
CA LEU A 15 -38.67 -35.88 54.43
C LEU A 15 -40.16 -36.21 54.30
N SER A 16 -40.59 -37.43 54.64
CA SER A 16 -42.00 -37.84 54.64
C SER A 16 -42.44 -38.32 56.02
N LEU A 17 -42.35 -37.47 57.03
CA LEU A 17 -43.15 -37.54 58.28
C LEU A 17 -42.83 -36.34 59.19
N ILE A 18 -43.07 -35.12 58.70
CA ILE A 18 -43.46 -33.98 59.54
C ILE A 18 -44.68 -33.35 58.84
N PRO A 19 -45.76 -33.00 59.57
CA PRO A 19 -47.03 -32.65 58.95
C PRO A 19 -46.89 -31.43 58.02
N MET A 20 -47.49 -31.50 56.83
CA MET A 20 -47.92 -30.28 56.14
C MET A 20 -49.00 -29.62 57.01
N ALA A 21 -48.56 -28.82 57.97
CA ALA A 21 -49.34 -27.67 58.41
C ALA A 21 -48.92 -26.53 57.50
N SER A 22 -49.66 -26.32 56.40
CA SER A 22 -49.70 -25.02 55.76
C SER A 22 -50.36 -24.06 56.75
N PHE A 23 -49.58 -23.54 57.70
CA PHE A 23 -49.99 -22.36 58.42
C PHE A 23 -50.05 -21.25 57.37
N ALA A 24 -51.25 -20.75 57.11
CA ALA A 24 -51.42 -19.50 56.39
C ALA A 24 -50.57 -18.46 57.11
N GLN A 25 -49.48 -18.02 56.49
CA GLN A 25 -48.63 -16.97 57.05
C GLN A 25 -49.44 -15.68 57.01
N THR A 26 -49.83 -15.19 58.19
CA THR A 26 -50.48 -13.89 58.37
C THR A 26 -49.45 -12.78 58.13
N GLY A 27 -49.17 -12.48 56.85
CA GLY A 27 -48.35 -11.34 56.40
C GLY A 27 -46.84 -11.47 56.62
N SER A 28 -46.04 -11.12 55.61
CA SER A 28 -44.57 -10.99 55.71
C SER A 28 -44.18 -9.54 55.98
N ALA A 29 -43.09 -9.33 56.73
CA ALA A 29 -42.52 -8.02 56.96
C ALA A 29 -41.92 -7.44 55.67
N THR A 30 -41.95 -6.12 55.52
CA THR A 30 -41.31 -5.41 54.40
C THR A 30 -40.21 -4.48 54.89
N TYR A 31 -39.21 -4.29 54.04
CA TYR A 31 -38.02 -3.48 54.34
C TYR A 31 -37.98 -2.30 53.36
N THR A 32 -37.97 -1.07 53.88
CA THR A 32 -37.92 0.15 53.07
C THR A 32 -36.82 1.07 53.56
N ARG A 33 -35.91 1.50 52.68
CA ARG A 33 -34.91 2.52 53.01
C ARG A 33 -35.59 3.88 53.25
N LEU A 34 -35.21 4.57 54.32
CA LEU A 34 -35.66 5.94 54.60
C LEU A 34 -34.65 6.94 54.03
N THR A 35 -35.12 7.90 53.23
CA THR A 35 -34.27 8.82 52.44
C THR A 35 -33.95 10.16 53.13
N SER A 36 -34.42 10.40 54.36
CA SER A 36 -34.13 11.63 55.11
C SER A 36 -33.43 11.34 56.45
N VAL A 37 -32.13 11.62 56.50
CA VAL A 37 -31.32 11.48 57.74
C VAL A 37 -30.66 12.81 58.08
N ALA A 38 -30.89 13.30 59.31
CA ALA A 38 -30.11 14.39 59.88
C ALA A 38 -28.69 13.88 60.18
N GLY A 39 -27.70 14.32 59.40
CA GLY A 39 -26.31 13.85 59.48
C GLY A 39 -25.62 13.61 58.12
N GLY A 40 -26.37 13.65 57.01
CA GLY A 40 -25.83 13.61 55.64
C GLY A 40 -25.30 12.23 55.23
N GLU A 41 -26.09 11.49 54.44
CA GLU A 41 -25.61 10.28 53.78
C GLU A 41 -24.77 10.69 52.56
N LYS A 42 -23.56 10.14 52.40
CA LYS A 42 -22.82 10.33 51.14
C LYS A 42 -23.39 9.34 50.12
N GLY A 43 -23.86 9.84 48.98
CA GLY A 43 -24.39 8.97 47.92
C GLY A 43 -23.37 7.96 47.37
N ASN A 44 -22.08 8.32 47.41
CA ASN A 44 -20.96 7.52 46.92
C ASN A 44 -19.77 7.60 47.90
N VAL A 45 -18.98 6.52 48.00
CA VAL A 45 -17.67 6.51 48.69
C VAL A 45 -16.60 5.88 47.81
N ASN A 46 -15.48 6.59 47.67
CA ASN A 46 -14.31 6.11 46.94
C ASN A 46 -13.41 5.30 47.86
N VAL A 47 -12.91 4.18 47.36
CA VAL A 47 -12.08 3.26 48.14
C VAL A 47 -10.64 3.38 47.67
N GLU A 48 -9.76 3.86 48.56
CA GLU A 48 -8.32 3.88 48.34
C GLU A 48 -7.80 2.45 48.17
N THR A 49 -6.95 2.21 47.15
CA THR A 49 -6.30 0.89 46.94
C THR A 49 -4.81 1.00 47.23
N GLY A 50 -4.28 0.17 48.14
CA GLY A 50 -2.85 0.15 48.48
C GLY A 50 -2.53 -0.16 49.95
N THR A 51 -1.27 -0.48 50.25
CA THR A 51 -0.77 -0.68 51.62
C THR A 51 -0.72 0.65 52.37
N GLY A 52 -1.69 0.88 53.26
CA GLY A 52 -1.83 2.10 54.06
C GLY A 52 -3.19 2.81 53.93
N ALA A 53 -4.05 2.32 53.04
CA ALA A 53 -5.37 2.89 52.74
C ALA A 53 -6.23 3.06 54.01
N GLN A 54 -6.79 4.26 54.19
CA GLN A 54 -7.65 4.58 55.32
C GLN A 54 -9.12 4.28 54.99
N ALA A 55 -9.90 3.85 55.99
CA ALA A 55 -11.33 3.59 55.79
C ALA A 55 -12.09 4.92 55.63
N GLN A 56 -12.91 5.03 54.59
CA GLN A 56 -13.60 6.27 54.22
C GLN A 56 -15.01 6.31 54.84
N ASN A 57 -15.37 7.42 55.48
CA ASN A 57 -16.67 7.57 56.15
C ASN A 57 -17.80 7.84 55.14
N PHE A 58 -18.77 6.93 55.11
CA PHE A 58 -19.99 6.93 54.31
C PHE A 58 -21.16 7.70 54.97
N GLY A 59 -21.17 7.81 56.30
CA GLY A 59 -22.24 8.46 57.06
C GLY A 59 -23.20 7.48 57.72
N THR A 60 -24.50 7.75 57.64
CA THR A 60 -25.56 6.96 58.31
C THR A 60 -26.52 6.37 57.27
N THR A 61 -27.21 5.27 57.60
CA THR A 61 -28.30 4.71 56.81
C THR A 61 -29.44 4.29 57.72
N ARG A 62 -30.69 4.55 57.30
CA ARG A 62 -31.90 4.13 58.03
C ARG A 62 -32.81 3.23 57.20
N VAL A 63 -33.32 2.17 57.82
CA VAL A 63 -34.25 1.22 57.20
C VAL A 63 -35.49 1.06 58.08
N GLU A 64 -36.67 1.31 57.51
CA GLU A 64 -37.95 0.98 58.11
C GLU A 64 -38.27 -0.50 57.84
N VAL A 65 -38.41 -1.28 58.91
CA VAL A 65 -38.95 -2.62 58.91
C VAL A 65 -40.40 -2.53 59.34
N LYS A 66 -41.30 -2.86 58.42
CA LYS A 66 -42.75 -2.81 58.62
C LYS A 66 -43.27 -4.23 58.87
N VAL A 67 -43.81 -4.48 60.06
CA VAL A 67 -44.29 -5.80 60.48
C VAL A 67 -45.82 -5.78 60.53
N PRO A 68 -46.54 -6.61 59.74
CA PRO A 68 -48.01 -6.68 59.78
C PRO A 68 -48.52 -7.11 61.16
N ALA A 69 -49.78 -6.80 61.49
CA ALA A 69 -50.39 -7.28 62.75
C ALA A 69 -50.50 -8.82 62.77
N ASN A 70 -50.24 -9.42 63.92
CA ASN A 70 -50.30 -10.85 64.26
C ASN A 70 -49.38 -11.75 63.41
N ALA A 71 -48.37 -11.16 62.76
CA ALA A 71 -47.34 -11.88 62.02
C ALA A 71 -46.30 -12.61 62.91
N ILE A 72 -46.05 -12.15 64.14
CA ILE A 72 -45.10 -12.79 65.07
C ILE A 72 -45.83 -13.90 65.80
N THR A 73 -45.39 -15.14 65.60
CA THR A 73 -46.09 -16.33 66.10
C THR A 73 -45.28 -17.11 67.13
N ALA A 74 -43.98 -16.85 67.24
CA ALA A 74 -43.10 -17.50 68.19
C ALA A 74 -43.26 -16.92 69.61
N PRO A 75 -43.50 -17.74 70.66
CA PRO A 75 -43.69 -17.27 72.05
C PRO A 75 -42.49 -16.52 72.66
N GLY A 76 -41.31 -16.62 72.03
CA GLY A 76 -40.09 -15.92 72.42
C GLY A 76 -39.77 -14.68 71.57
N GLY A 77 -40.63 -14.34 70.60
CA GLY A 77 -40.35 -13.37 69.55
C GLY A 77 -39.57 -13.96 68.36
N GLU A 78 -39.54 -13.21 67.26
CA GLU A 78 -38.83 -13.58 66.03
C GLU A 78 -37.68 -12.61 65.75
N ARG A 79 -36.64 -13.06 65.05
CA ARG A 79 -35.41 -12.29 64.83
C ARG A 79 -35.32 -11.72 63.41
N VAL A 80 -35.00 -10.43 63.33
CA VAL A 80 -34.56 -9.75 62.10
C VAL A 80 -33.05 -9.72 62.06
N PHE A 81 -32.44 -10.17 60.98
CA PHE A 81 -31.01 -10.13 60.74
C PHE A 81 -30.64 -8.95 59.85
N VAL A 82 -29.50 -8.34 60.15
CA VAL A 82 -28.80 -7.38 59.28
C VAL A 82 -27.40 -7.90 59.06
N THR A 83 -27.05 -8.18 57.81
CA THR A 83 -25.71 -8.59 57.42
C THR A 83 -24.93 -7.36 56.96
N ILE A 84 -23.82 -7.08 57.65
CA ILE A 84 -22.86 -6.07 57.24
C ILE A 84 -21.99 -6.64 56.11
N PRO A 85 -21.81 -5.93 54.98
CA PRO A 85 -20.99 -6.42 53.87
C PRO A 85 -19.49 -6.45 54.23
N ARG A 86 -18.73 -7.31 53.53
CA ARG A 86 -17.30 -7.46 53.76
C ARG A 86 -16.56 -6.15 53.44
N GLY A 87 -15.60 -5.78 54.29
CA GLY A 87 -14.81 -4.56 54.14
C GLY A 87 -15.51 -3.28 54.58
N VAL A 88 -16.68 -3.38 55.20
CA VAL A 88 -17.41 -2.26 55.78
C VAL A 88 -17.42 -2.38 57.30
N GLN A 89 -17.31 -1.25 57.98
CA GLN A 89 -17.39 -1.11 59.44
C GLN A 89 -18.54 -0.15 59.80
N VAL A 90 -19.35 -0.51 60.78
CA VAL A 90 -20.44 0.33 61.30
C VAL A 90 -20.16 0.64 62.77
N ASN A 91 -20.03 1.92 63.11
CA ASN A 91 -19.68 2.40 64.45
C ASN A 91 -20.91 3.01 65.16
N GLY A 92 -21.99 2.24 65.20
CA GLY A 92 -23.26 2.63 65.79
C GLY A 92 -24.41 1.91 65.11
N ILE A 93 -25.12 1.07 65.86
CA ILE A 93 -26.37 0.46 65.39
C ILE A 93 -27.43 0.66 66.47
N THR A 94 -28.58 1.20 66.07
CA THR A 94 -29.71 1.42 66.97
C THR A 94 -30.99 1.04 66.27
N ALA A 95 -31.91 0.41 66.98
CA ALA A 95 -33.26 0.15 66.51
C ALA A 95 -34.25 0.90 67.39
N THR A 96 -35.03 1.79 66.78
CA THR A 96 -36.08 2.55 67.47
C THR A 96 -37.44 2.07 67.02
N TYR A 97 -38.29 1.75 67.99
CA TYR A 97 -39.67 1.34 67.77
C TYR A 97 -40.60 2.56 67.87
N THR A 98 -41.60 2.62 66.97
CA THR A 98 -42.70 3.59 67.08
C THR A 98 -44.01 2.86 67.38
N ALA A 99 -44.64 3.17 68.52
CA ALA A 99 -45.92 2.58 68.89
C ALA A 99 -47.07 3.13 68.03
N PRO A 100 -48.05 2.30 67.61
CA PRO A 100 -49.24 2.78 66.93
C PRO A 100 -50.05 3.74 67.81
N THR A 101 -50.60 4.79 67.21
CA THR A 101 -51.41 5.80 67.90
C THR A 101 -52.61 5.15 68.60
N GLY A 102 -52.72 5.33 69.93
CA GLY A 102 -53.83 4.79 70.74
C GLY A 102 -53.50 3.59 71.62
N MET A 103 -52.27 3.04 71.58
CA MET A 103 -51.80 2.02 72.53
C MET A 103 -50.75 2.61 73.48
N ALA A 104 -51.20 3.22 74.58
CA ALA A 104 -50.28 3.67 75.64
C ALA A 104 -49.97 2.50 76.59
N GLY A 105 -48.70 2.10 76.68
CA GLY A 105 -48.20 1.21 77.75
C GLY A 105 -47.42 -0.04 77.34
N THR A 106 -47.37 -0.41 76.06
CA THR A 106 -46.59 -1.57 75.59
C THR A 106 -45.15 -1.17 75.28
N THR A 107 -44.18 -1.60 76.08
CA THR A 107 -42.74 -1.43 75.79
C THR A 107 -42.26 -2.63 74.99
N ILE A 108 -41.95 -2.45 73.70
CA ILE A 108 -41.40 -3.50 72.84
C ILE A 108 -39.87 -3.29 72.77
N ALA A 109 -39.10 -4.25 73.24
CA ALA A 109 -37.65 -4.13 73.35
C ALA A 109 -36.95 -4.70 72.10
N ALA A 110 -36.43 -3.82 71.23
CA ALA A 110 -35.48 -4.23 70.21
C ALA A 110 -34.11 -4.45 70.84
N GLN A 111 -33.70 -5.71 71.01
CA GLN A 111 -32.39 -6.07 71.58
C GLN A 111 -31.42 -6.49 70.48
N VAL A 112 -30.20 -5.95 70.51
CA VAL A 112 -29.13 -6.21 69.54
C VAL A 112 -28.30 -7.41 70.01
N TYR A 113 -28.15 -8.41 69.15
CA TYR A 113 -27.24 -9.54 69.39
C TYR A 113 -26.24 -9.67 68.24
N ALA A 114 -24.97 -9.87 68.59
CA ALA A 114 -23.91 -10.28 67.65
C ALA A 114 -23.36 -11.65 68.09
N ALA A 115 -22.66 -12.35 67.19
CA ALA A 115 -22.16 -13.72 67.36
C ALA A 115 -21.71 -14.06 68.82
N GLY A 116 -22.63 -14.67 69.60
CA GLY A 116 -22.36 -15.14 70.97
C GLY A 116 -23.10 -14.45 72.12
N GLY A 117 -23.87 -13.36 71.93
CA GLY A 117 -24.64 -12.76 73.04
C GLY A 117 -25.22 -11.36 72.79
N TYR A 118 -25.84 -10.80 73.84
CA TYR A 118 -26.37 -9.43 73.84
C TYR A 118 -25.22 -8.43 73.72
N VAL A 119 -25.39 -7.41 72.88
CA VAL A 119 -24.43 -6.32 72.70
C VAL A 119 -25.10 -4.99 73.03
N ALA A 120 -24.54 -4.24 73.98
CA ALA A 120 -25.04 -2.90 74.32
C ALA A 120 -24.75 -1.93 73.16
N ALA A 121 -25.78 -1.23 72.69
CA ALA A 121 -25.63 -0.18 71.68
C ALA A 121 -25.05 1.11 72.31
N PRO A 122 -24.16 1.85 71.61
CA PRO A 122 -23.66 1.59 70.26
C PRO A 122 -22.49 0.58 70.22
N ALA A 123 -22.48 -0.29 69.22
CA ALA A 123 -21.43 -1.29 69.00
C ALA A 123 -20.67 -1.03 67.68
N THR A 124 -19.38 -1.36 67.66
CA THR A 124 -18.55 -1.37 66.44
C THR A 124 -18.62 -2.75 65.79
N LEU A 125 -19.05 -2.81 64.54
CA LEU A 125 -19.27 -4.03 63.76
C LEU A 125 -18.46 -3.96 62.47
N ASN A 126 -17.88 -5.07 62.03
CA ASN A 126 -17.02 -5.09 60.84
C ASN A 126 -17.13 -6.40 60.05
N GLY A 127 -16.86 -6.32 58.74
CA GLY A 127 -16.89 -7.49 57.87
C GLY A 127 -18.27 -8.16 57.84
N ARG A 128 -18.31 -9.47 57.53
CA ARG A 128 -19.56 -10.24 57.54
C ARG A 128 -20.01 -10.50 58.98
N THR A 129 -20.63 -9.49 59.57
CA THR A 129 -21.24 -9.55 60.90
C THR A 129 -22.75 -9.58 60.73
N GLU A 130 -23.38 -10.61 61.30
CA GLU A 130 -24.83 -10.72 61.38
C GLU A 130 -25.28 -10.12 62.71
N VAL A 131 -26.18 -9.15 62.63
CA VAL A 131 -26.80 -8.53 63.80
C VAL A 131 -28.25 -8.92 63.84
N SER A 132 -28.72 -9.47 64.97
CA SER A 132 -30.13 -9.86 65.11
C SER A 132 -30.88 -8.95 66.07
N PHE A 133 -32.09 -8.53 65.70
CA PHE A 133 -33.05 -7.80 66.52
C PHE A 133 -34.22 -8.72 66.86
N LEU A 134 -34.52 -8.89 68.15
CA LEU A 134 -35.69 -9.65 68.60
C LEU A 134 -36.95 -8.77 68.57
N VAL A 135 -38.01 -9.25 67.92
CA VAL A 135 -39.32 -8.60 67.85
C VAL A 135 -40.34 -9.50 68.54
N GLN A 136 -40.96 -8.98 69.60
CA GLN A 136 -41.95 -9.70 70.42
C GLN A 136 -43.34 -9.14 70.17
N ASP A 137 -44.36 -10.01 70.24
CA ASP A 137 -45.80 -9.74 70.28
C ASP A 137 -46.30 -8.55 69.44
N ASN A 138 -46.97 -8.83 68.32
CA ASN A 138 -47.46 -7.80 67.40
C ASN A 138 -48.98 -7.79 67.22
N ASN A 139 -49.73 -7.37 68.22
CA ASN A 139 -51.20 -7.29 68.11
C ASN A 139 -51.71 -6.18 67.16
N ALA A 140 -50.81 -5.34 66.63
CA ALA A 140 -51.05 -4.34 65.58
C ALA A 140 -49.82 -4.21 64.67
N GLU A 141 -49.99 -3.54 63.52
CA GLU A 141 -48.88 -3.25 62.60
C GLU A 141 -47.79 -2.45 63.30
N GLN A 142 -46.53 -2.86 63.15
CA GLN A 142 -45.38 -2.24 63.79
C GLN A 142 -44.44 -1.62 62.75
N LYS A 143 -43.81 -0.51 63.14
CA LYS A 143 -42.72 0.11 62.39
C LYS A 143 -41.48 0.18 63.27
N ILE A 144 -40.41 -0.45 62.80
CA ILE A 144 -39.11 -0.46 63.45
C ILE A 144 -38.15 0.28 62.53
N VAL A 145 -37.48 1.30 63.03
CA VAL A 145 -36.42 1.99 62.28
C VAL A 145 -35.08 1.48 62.78
N VAL A 146 -34.34 0.82 61.89
CA VAL A 146 -32.95 0.42 62.13
C VAL A 146 -32.05 1.50 61.56
N GLU A 147 -31.24 2.10 62.41
CA GLU A 147 -30.21 3.07 62.04
C GLU A 147 -28.83 2.43 62.15
N LEU A 148 -28.08 2.53 61.06
CA LEU A 148 -26.67 2.19 60.93
C LEU A 148 -25.89 3.51 60.84
N ALA A 149 -25.27 3.93 61.93
CA ALA A 149 -24.54 5.19 62.04
C ALA A 149 -23.02 4.99 61.91
N ASN A 150 -22.33 6.03 61.44
CA ASN A 150 -20.87 6.08 61.31
C ASN A 150 -20.32 4.87 60.52
N ILE A 151 -20.80 4.71 59.29
CA ILE A 151 -20.41 3.65 58.37
C ILE A 151 -19.08 4.04 57.72
N TYR A 152 -18.09 3.14 57.74
CA TYR A 152 -16.78 3.29 57.12
C TYR A 152 -16.56 2.17 56.09
N VAL A 153 -16.10 2.51 54.90
CA VAL A 153 -15.79 1.56 53.82
C VAL A 153 -14.27 1.47 53.66
N GLY A 154 -13.72 0.28 53.86
CA GLY A 154 -12.28 0.01 53.76
C GLY A 154 -11.85 -0.47 52.37
N ALA A 155 -10.54 -0.47 52.14
CA ALA A 155 -9.86 -0.90 50.91
C ALA A 155 -10.25 -2.30 50.37
N ASN A 156 -10.77 -3.16 51.25
CA ASN A 156 -11.16 -4.52 50.96
C ASN A 156 -12.68 -4.70 50.76
N ALA A 157 -13.43 -3.61 50.66
CA ALA A 157 -14.84 -3.66 50.30
C ALA A 157 -15.02 -4.22 48.88
N GLN A 158 -16.04 -5.06 48.67
CA GLN A 158 -16.29 -5.70 47.38
C GLN A 158 -17.66 -5.30 46.82
N GLY A 159 -17.70 -5.08 45.51
CA GLY A 159 -18.90 -4.66 44.76
C GLY A 159 -18.86 -3.19 44.33
N THR A 160 -19.76 -2.81 43.43
CA THR A 160 -19.95 -1.43 42.95
C THR A 160 -21.01 -0.65 43.75
N GLU A 161 -21.72 -1.35 44.65
CA GLU A 161 -22.77 -0.80 45.50
C GLU A 161 -22.59 -1.26 46.95
N LEU A 162 -22.84 -0.34 47.88
CA LEU A 162 -22.93 -0.60 49.31
C LEU A 162 -24.34 -1.11 49.64
N ASN A 163 -24.46 -2.43 49.81
CA ASN A 163 -25.70 -3.13 50.09
C ASN A 163 -25.69 -3.75 51.50
N PHE A 164 -26.70 -3.42 52.33
CA PHE A 164 -26.96 -4.14 53.59
C PHE A 164 -28.08 -5.15 53.37
N GLU A 165 -27.89 -6.39 53.83
CA GLU A 165 -28.92 -7.43 53.68
C GLU A 165 -29.76 -7.52 54.94
N PHE A 166 -31.08 -7.37 54.80
CA PHE A 166 -32.06 -7.52 55.88
C PHE A 166 -32.86 -8.81 55.67
N GLY A 167 -33.10 -9.58 56.72
CA GLY A 167 -33.86 -10.83 56.61
C GLY A 167 -34.20 -11.45 57.95
N GLY A 168 -34.52 -12.73 57.98
CA GLY A 168 -34.85 -13.45 59.21
C GLY A 168 -34.90 -14.95 59.02
N GLN A 169 -35.17 -15.69 60.10
CA GLN A 169 -35.18 -17.15 60.05
C GLN A 169 -36.32 -17.67 59.16
N PRO A 170 -36.11 -18.75 58.38
CA PRO A 170 -37.18 -19.37 57.60
C PRO A 170 -38.38 -19.77 58.47
N GLY A 171 -39.59 -19.48 58.00
CA GLY A 171 -40.84 -19.75 58.73
C GLY A 171 -41.27 -18.67 59.73
N THR A 172 -40.55 -17.55 59.81
CA THR A 172 -40.93 -16.35 60.60
C THR A 172 -41.58 -15.28 59.72
N ALA A 173 -42.18 -14.24 60.31
CA ALA A 173 -42.66 -13.03 59.63
C ALA A 173 -41.56 -12.34 58.78
N PHE A 174 -40.30 -12.58 59.11
CA PHE A 174 -39.13 -12.00 58.47
C PHE A 174 -38.47 -12.94 57.46
N ALA A 175 -39.11 -14.05 57.10
CA ALA A 175 -38.57 -15.04 56.18
C ALA A 175 -38.20 -14.42 54.82
N GLY A 176 -37.02 -14.81 54.32
CA GLY A 176 -36.41 -14.24 53.11
C GLY A 176 -35.30 -13.25 53.44
N SER A 177 -34.62 -12.75 52.41
CA SER A 177 -33.66 -11.67 52.54
C SER A 177 -33.89 -10.59 51.47
N THR A 178 -33.66 -9.34 51.84
CA THR A 178 -33.81 -8.15 51.00
C THR A 178 -32.52 -7.33 51.08
N LEU A 179 -31.94 -7.04 49.92
CA LEU A 179 -30.79 -6.13 49.83
C LEU A 179 -31.28 -4.69 49.86
N ILE A 180 -30.67 -3.88 50.71
CA ILE A 180 -30.94 -2.46 50.86
C ILE A 180 -29.79 -1.65 50.26
N PRO A 181 -29.94 -1.12 49.02
CA PRO A 181 -28.94 -0.28 48.38
C PRO A 181 -28.83 1.06 49.10
N SER A 182 -27.66 1.28 49.69
CA SER A 182 -27.39 2.42 50.57
C SER A 182 -26.50 3.46 49.90
N GLY A 183 -25.60 3.07 48.99
CA GLY A 183 -24.83 3.99 48.11
C GLY A 183 -23.93 3.24 47.13
N ASN A 184 -23.09 3.95 46.37
CA ASN A 184 -22.15 3.33 45.42
C ASN A 184 -20.70 3.29 45.93
N ILE A 185 -19.96 2.29 45.45
CA ILE A 185 -18.52 2.09 45.66
C ILE A 185 -17.84 2.23 44.29
N GLY A 186 -17.05 3.28 44.08
CA GLY A 186 -16.43 3.61 42.78
C GLY A 186 -14.92 3.89 42.87
N VAL A 187 -14.21 3.66 41.75
CA VAL A 187 -12.87 4.20 41.48
C VAL A 187 -13.08 5.39 40.53
N GLY A 188 -12.82 6.61 40.97
CA GLY A 188 -12.89 7.77 40.08
C GLY A 188 -11.70 7.81 39.12
N ASP A 189 -11.91 8.35 37.92
CA ASP A 189 -10.87 8.52 36.89
C ASP A 189 -10.44 9.99 36.79
N VAL A 190 -9.18 10.21 36.40
CA VAL A 190 -8.67 11.53 36.00
C VAL A 190 -8.41 11.52 34.50
N THR A 191 -8.99 12.48 33.79
CA THR A 191 -8.80 12.68 32.35
C THR A 191 -8.08 13.98 32.05
N VAL A 192 -7.25 14.00 31.01
CA VAL A 192 -6.58 15.19 30.50
C VAL A 192 -6.91 15.36 29.03
N SER A 193 -7.24 16.58 28.62
CA SER A 193 -7.38 16.96 27.22
C SER A 193 -6.77 18.33 26.97
N ILE A 194 -6.48 18.65 25.72
CA ILE A 194 -6.13 19.99 25.29
C ILE A 194 -7.31 20.55 24.49
N LEU A 195 -7.67 21.81 24.74
CA LEU A 195 -8.80 22.44 24.03
C LEU A 195 -8.40 22.85 22.62
N ASP A 196 -7.19 23.37 22.47
CA ASP A 196 -6.63 23.85 21.21
C ASP A 196 -5.16 23.42 21.12
N VAL A 197 -4.74 22.84 19.99
CA VAL A 197 -3.34 22.48 19.76
C VAL A 197 -2.67 23.64 19.04
N ASN A 198 -1.77 24.34 19.74
CA ASN A 198 -1.02 25.45 19.16
C ASN A 198 0.18 24.96 18.34
N ILE A 199 0.59 25.78 17.37
CA ILE A 199 1.79 25.55 16.57
C ILE A 199 2.97 26.30 17.21
N ILE A 200 4.14 25.66 17.23
CA ILE A 200 5.39 26.22 17.74
C ILE A 200 6.49 26.14 16.66
N THR A 201 7.42 27.10 16.67
CA THR A 201 8.49 27.32 15.68
C THR A 201 9.89 27.36 16.32
N ASP A 202 10.95 27.41 15.54
CA ASP A 202 12.34 27.56 16.01
C ASP A 202 12.80 29.02 16.19
N SER A 203 11.89 29.99 16.00
CA SER A 203 12.19 31.43 16.10
C SER A 203 12.99 31.75 17.38
N GLU A 204 14.22 32.25 17.18
CA GLU A 204 15.24 32.37 18.23
C GLU A 204 14.69 33.04 19.50
N GLY A 205 14.59 32.27 20.58
CA GLY A 205 14.36 32.79 21.94
C GLY A 205 12.90 33.07 22.34
N ALA A 206 11.89 32.66 21.56
CA ALA A 206 10.50 32.83 21.95
C ALA A 206 9.98 31.65 22.79
N ASN A 207 9.60 31.91 24.05
CA ASN A 207 8.80 30.97 24.84
C ASN A 207 7.38 30.95 24.27
N GLN A 208 6.94 29.83 23.69
CA GLN A 208 5.72 29.75 22.90
C GLN A 208 4.57 29.13 23.69
N ALA A 209 3.43 29.81 23.74
CA ALA A 209 2.27 29.36 24.50
C ALA A 209 1.62 28.13 23.84
N ILE A 210 1.25 27.15 24.66
CA ILE A 210 0.37 26.05 24.24
C ILE A 210 -1.08 26.38 24.56
N GLY A 211 -2.01 25.62 23.97
CA GLY A 211 -3.42 25.77 24.28
C GLY A 211 -3.78 25.26 25.68
N THR A 212 -5.02 25.54 26.07
CA THR A 212 -5.52 25.25 27.42
C THR A 212 -5.58 23.76 27.68
N ILE A 213 -4.92 23.30 28.75
CA ILE A 213 -5.04 21.93 29.22
C ILE A 213 -6.22 21.84 30.17
N ARG A 214 -7.16 20.93 29.91
CA ARG A 214 -8.26 20.60 30.81
C ARG A 214 -7.95 19.31 31.54
N ILE A 215 -8.07 19.34 32.86
CA ILE A 215 -7.97 18.18 33.73
C ILE A 215 -9.34 17.97 34.36
N ASN A 216 -9.90 16.77 34.28
CA ASN A 216 -11.17 16.46 34.92
C ASN A 216 -10.99 15.24 35.83
N GLU A 217 -11.58 15.30 37.01
CA GLU A 217 -11.90 14.09 37.74
C GLU A 217 -13.37 13.72 37.51
N THR A 218 -13.65 12.43 37.29
CA THR A 218 -15.02 11.95 37.06
C THR A 218 -15.81 11.82 38.36
N GLN A 219 -15.11 11.75 39.49
CA GLN A 219 -15.69 11.69 40.84
C GLN A 219 -14.86 12.52 41.81
N ALA A 220 -15.51 13.03 42.86
CA ALA A 220 -14.84 13.79 43.91
C ALA A 220 -13.69 13.00 44.54
N GLY A 221 -12.52 13.63 44.66
CA GLY A 221 -11.33 13.07 45.27
C GLY A 221 -10.58 12.05 44.41
N ALA A 222 -10.95 11.87 43.13
CA ALA A 222 -10.26 10.94 42.24
C ALA A 222 -8.85 11.43 41.85
N GLN A 223 -8.66 12.75 41.78
CA GLN A 223 -7.33 13.32 41.63
C GLN A 223 -6.60 13.24 42.98
N GLU A 224 -5.79 12.19 43.15
CA GLU A 224 -4.93 12.00 44.33
C GLU A 224 -3.46 12.23 43.99
N ASP A 225 -2.96 11.46 43.02
CA ASP A 225 -1.59 11.58 42.57
C ASP A 225 -1.39 12.78 41.63
N PRO A 226 -0.19 13.40 41.62
CA PRO A 226 0.08 14.52 40.73
C PRO A 226 -0.06 14.12 39.26
N VAL A 227 -0.82 14.90 38.50
CA VAL A 227 -0.88 14.75 37.04
C VAL A 227 0.43 15.28 36.47
N ARG A 228 1.15 14.44 35.72
CA ARG A 228 2.46 14.81 35.15
C ARG A 228 2.42 14.75 33.63
N ILE A 229 2.98 15.77 33.00
CA ILE A 229 3.05 15.91 31.54
C ILE A 229 4.51 16.07 31.16
N LYS A 230 5.07 15.08 30.45
CA LYS A 230 6.47 15.06 30.04
C LYS A 230 6.58 15.18 28.52
N LEU A 231 7.33 16.19 28.07
CA LEU A 231 7.59 16.48 26.67
C LEU A 231 8.58 15.50 26.04
N PRO A 232 8.49 15.27 24.71
CA PRO A 232 9.45 14.46 23.97
C PRO A 232 10.80 15.17 23.80
N ARG A 233 11.80 14.44 23.27
CA ARG A 233 13.16 14.97 23.07
C ARG A 233 13.15 16.23 22.19
N GLY A 234 13.93 17.25 22.59
CA GLY A 234 14.05 18.52 21.87
C GLY A 234 13.05 19.60 22.29
N PHE A 235 12.08 19.27 23.17
CA PHE A 235 11.09 20.20 23.70
C PHE A 235 11.21 20.31 25.22
N TYR A 236 11.10 21.53 25.73
CA TYR A 236 11.25 21.83 27.15
C TYR A 236 10.16 22.78 27.62
N TRP A 237 9.75 22.68 28.87
CA TRP A 237 8.85 23.66 29.44
C TRP A 237 9.59 24.97 29.74
N ASP A 238 8.90 26.10 29.61
CA ASP A 238 9.36 27.39 30.13
C ASP A 238 9.03 27.48 31.63
N ASP A 239 10.05 27.41 32.48
CA ASP A 239 9.92 27.54 33.94
C ASP A 239 9.93 29.00 34.44
N SER A 240 10.04 29.99 33.53
CA SER A 240 9.84 31.40 33.90
C SER A 240 8.38 31.76 34.19
N VAL A 241 7.44 30.88 33.81
CA VAL A 241 6.01 30.99 34.10
C VAL A 241 5.56 29.86 35.02
N THR A 242 4.68 30.13 35.98
CA THR A 242 4.12 29.12 36.89
C THR A 242 2.59 29.23 36.91
N PRO A 243 1.90 28.87 35.80
CA PRO A 243 0.46 29.02 35.72
C PRO A 243 -0.27 28.19 36.77
N ALA A 244 -1.31 28.77 37.36
CA ALA A 244 -2.18 28.12 38.33
C ALA A 244 -3.47 27.63 37.66
N PRO A 245 -3.89 26.36 37.85
CA PRO A 245 -5.16 25.87 37.32
C PRO A 245 -6.34 26.66 37.88
N THR A 246 -7.27 27.05 37.02
CA THR A 246 -8.55 27.64 37.42
C THR A 246 -9.63 26.57 37.50
N VAL A 247 -10.49 26.65 38.51
CA VAL A 247 -11.62 25.73 38.65
C VAL A 247 -12.73 26.18 37.70
N ARG A 248 -13.15 25.29 36.80
CA ARG A 248 -14.28 25.53 35.88
C ARG A 248 -15.61 25.18 36.53
N PHE A 249 -15.66 24.06 37.23
CA PHE A 249 -16.75 23.62 38.10
C PHE A 249 -16.21 22.64 39.15
N GLY A 250 -16.95 22.48 40.24
CA GLY A 250 -16.53 21.69 41.40
C GLY A 250 -15.81 22.52 42.45
N ASP A 251 -15.16 21.85 43.39
CA ASP A 251 -14.61 22.46 44.60
C ASP A 251 -13.17 22.03 44.93
N GLY A 252 -12.58 21.15 44.11
CA GLY A 252 -11.19 20.74 44.28
C GLY A 252 -10.17 21.81 43.86
N GLN A 253 -8.97 21.73 44.44
CA GLN A 253 -7.90 22.69 44.15
C GLN A 253 -6.59 21.97 43.81
N LEU A 254 -5.98 22.37 42.69
CA LEU A 254 -4.66 21.93 42.25
C LEU A 254 -3.59 23.00 42.50
N SER A 255 -2.32 22.57 42.58
CA SER A 255 -1.16 23.44 42.72
C SER A 255 -0.90 24.20 41.42
N ALA A 256 -0.17 25.31 41.53
CA ALA A 256 0.48 25.88 40.36
C ALA A 256 1.44 24.87 39.71
N ALA A 257 1.74 25.10 38.43
CA ALA A 257 2.68 24.31 37.65
C ALA A 257 4.03 24.18 38.38
N THR A 258 4.48 22.95 38.56
CA THR A 258 5.79 22.63 39.15
C THR A 258 6.64 21.88 38.13
N TYR A 259 7.88 22.30 37.93
CA TYR A 259 8.79 21.76 36.91
C TYR A 259 9.86 20.84 37.51
N ASP A 260 10.29 19.84 36.76
CA ASP A 260 11.47 19.05 37.13
C ASP A 260 12.77 19.84 36.97
N GLN A 261 13.77 19.56 37.81
CA GLN A 261 15.05 20.27 37.83
C GLN A 261 16.19 19.31 37.45
N PRO A 262 16.47 19.09 36.15
CA PRO A 262 17.56 18.22 35.71
C PRO A 262 18.94 18.89 35.85
N ILE A 263 19.97 18.08 36.12
CA ILE A 263 21.35 18.52 36.46
C ILE A 263 22.01 19.38 35.35
N ASN A 264 21.57 19.26 34.09
CA ASN A 264 22.11 19.99 32.93
C ASN A 264 21.11 20.96 32.26
N GLY A 265 20.04 21.34 32.98
CA GLY A 265 19.13 22.41 32.56
C GLY A 265 18.06 22.05 31.52
N ARG A 266 17.04 22.91 31.50
CA ARG A 266 15.74 22.87 30.82
C ARG A 266 14.77 21.77 31.30
N PRO A 267 13.62 22.12 31.91
CA PRO A 267 12.66 21.15 32.44
C PRO A 267 11.92 20.42 31.31
N THR A 268 11.70 19.13 31.49
CA THR A 268 10.97 18.28 30.51
C THR A 268 9.58 17.89 31.00
N ARG A 269 9.31 18.07 32.30
CA ARG A 269 8.09 17.63 32.95
C ARG A 269 7.47 18.74 33.80
N VAL A 270 6.18 19.00 33.57
CA VAL A 270 5.33 19.82 34.44
C VAL A 270 4.41 18.91 35.26
N SER A 271 4.13 19.30 36.50
CA SER A 271 3.28 18.56 37.45
C SER A 271 2.26 19.48 38.11
N PHE A 272 1.04 18.96 38.29
CA PHE A 272 -0.05 19.58 39.06
C PHE A 272 -0.45 18.65 40.20
N SER A 273 -0.29 19.10 41.44
CA SER A 273 -0.53 18.29 42.65
C SER A 273 -1.80 18.74 43.36
N ARG A 274 -2.47 17.84 44.07
CA ARG A 274 -3.62 18.19 44.90
C ARG A 274 -3.21 19.16 46.02
N VAL A 275 -3.95 20.25 46.15
CA VAL A 275 -3.87 21.19 47.29
C VAL A 275 -5.00 20.93 48.27
N ALA A 276 -6.22 20.71 47.77
CA ALA A 276 -7.40 20.36 48.56
C ALA A 276 -8.20 19.24 47.88
N ALA A 277 -8.68 18.27 48.67
CA ALA A 277 -9.58 17.25 48.18
C ALA A 277 -10.94 17.86 47.83
N SER A 278 -11.49 17.46 46.69
CA SER A 278 -12.82 17.86 46.28
C SER A 278 -13.89 17.03 46.98
N THR A 279 -15.07 17.63 47.16
CA THR A 279 -16.28 16.96 47.62
C THR A 279 -17.29 16.76 46.49
N THR A 280 -17.04 17.37 45.32
CA THR A 280 -17.78 17.22 44.07
C THR A 280 -16.83 16.91 42.91
N ALA A 281 -17.32 16.30 41.83
CA ALA A 281 -16.49 16.12 40.63
C ALA A 281 -16.02 17.48 40.10
N THR A 282 -14.72 17.65 39.93
CA THR A 282 -14.08 18.93 39.62
C THR A 282 -13.42 18.91 38.24
N SER A 283 -13.46 20.06 37.56
CA SER A 283 -12.73 20.30 36.32
C SER A 283 -11.86 21.54 36.46
N TRP A 284 -10.61 21.41 36.04
CA TRP A 284 -9.61 22.47 36.06
C TRP A 284 -9.14 22.81 34.65
N GLU A 285 -8.86 24.08 34.41
CA GLU A 285 -8.26 24.57 33.19
C GLU A 285 -6.91 25.23 33.49
N VAL A 286 -5.88 24.82 32.78
CA VAL A 286 -4.53 25.38 32.87
C VAL A 286 -4.25 26.17 31.62
N THR A 287 -4.13 27.50 31.77
CA THR A 287 -3.79 28.42 30.70
C THR A 287 -2.39 29.01 30.93
N GLY A 288 -1.70 29.39 29.87
CA GLY A 288 -0.40 30.10 29.98
C GLY A 288 0.83 29.22 30.16
N LEU A 289 0.72 27.90 29.94
CA LEU A 289 1.89 27.04 29.77
C LEU A 289 2.63 27.38 28.48
N ARG A 290 3.96 27.26 28.50
CA ARG A 290 4.83 27.59 27.36
C ARG A 290 5.91 26.53 27.14
N ILE A 291 6.28 26.33 25.88
CA ILE A 291 7.33 25.42 25.43
C ILE A 291 8.49 26.20 24.81
N VAL A 292 9.70 25.72 25.06
CA VAL A 292 10.96 26.14 24.46
C VAL A 292 11.46 25.00 23.56
N VAL A 293 11.82 25.33 22.33
CA VAL A 293 12.31 24.36 21.34
C VAL A 293 13.85 24.40 21.29
N ASP A 294 14.47 23.22 21.21
CA ASP A 294 15.86 23.06 20.81
C ASP A 294 15.91 22.48 19.39
N PRO A 295 16.14 23.31 18.35
CA PRO A 295 16.07 22.87 16.96
C PRO A 295 17.17 21.86 16.60
N THR A 296 18.23 21.72 17.41
CA THR A 296 19.28 20.72 17.17
C THR A 296 18.84 19.30 17.54
N MET A 297 17.76 19.17 18.33
CA MET A 297 17.29 17.91 18.89
C MET A 297 15.81 17.62 18.61
N ALA A 298 15.01 18.64 18.30
CA ALA A 298 13.59 18.53 18.05
C ALA A 298 13.28 17.98 16.65
N SER A 299 12.23 17.16 16.56
CA SER A 299 11.71 16.64 15.29
C SER A 299 10.44 17.37 14.91
N HIS A 300 10.35 17.82 13.65
CA HIS A 300 9.12 18.43 13.10
C HIS A 300 7.92 17.44 13.19
N GLY A 301 6.71 17.99 13.33
CA GLY A 301 5.46 17.24 13.46
C GLY A 301 4.76 17.42 14.82
N ASP A 302 3.91 16.47 15.20
CA ASP A 302 3.16 16.50 16.46
C ASP A 302 4.10 16.38 17.67
N VAL A 303 3.92 17.27 18.66
CA VAL A 303 4.61 17.22 19.95
C VAL A 303 3.77 16.37 20.90
N GLU A 304 3.97 15.06 20.85
CA GLU A 304 3.25 14.10 21.69
C GLU A 304 3.89 13.99 23.08
N ALA A 305 3.23 14.54 24.09
CA ALA A 305 3.65 14.46 25.48
C ALA A 305 3.13 13.18 26.16
N SER A 306 3.95 12.59 27.03
CA SER A 306 3.54 11.47 27.87
C SER A 306 2.86 11.97 29.15
N ILE A 307 1.74 11.33 29.51
CA ILE A 307 0.90 11.67 30.66
C ILE A 307 1.03 10.56 31.71
N SER A 308 1.16 10.95 32.98
CA SER A 308 1.13 10.03 34.12
C SER A 308 0.01 10.42 35.09
N ASN A 309 -0.59 9.40 35.70
CA ASN A 309 -1.68 9.52 36.69
C ASN A 309 -2.97 10.15 36.14
N ALA A 310 -3.16 10.06 34.82
CA ALA A 310 -4.40 10.41 34.15
C ALA A 310 -4.48 9.68 32.80
N THR A 311 -5.67 9.70 32.19
CA THR A 311 -5.91 9.16 30.84
C THR A 311 -6.21 10.30 29.86
N PRO A 312 -5.80 10.21 28.58
CA PRO A 312 -4.96 9.16 27.97
C PRO A 312 -3.50 9.19 28.45
N SER A 313 -2.72 8.15 28.13
CA SER A 313 -1.29 8.07 28.48
C SER A 313 -0.38 8.96 27.62
N THR A 314 -0.87 9.47 26.50
CA THR A 314 -0.19 10.46 25.66
C THR A 314 -1.16 11.54 25.19
N LEU A 315 -0.66 12.75 24.94
CA LEU A 315 -1.46 13.89 24.50
C LEU A 315 -0.63 14.76 23.55
N ILE A 316 -1.19 15.12 22.40
CA ILE A 316 -0.57 16.10 21.49
C ILE A 316 -0.75 17.48 22.13
N VAL A 317 0.35 18.12 22.54
CA VAL A 317 0.30 19.42 23.25
C VAL A 317 0.63 20.60 22.34
N ALA A 318 1.29 20.35 21.22
CA ALA A 318 1.62 21.34 20.20
C ALA A 318 1.96 20.64 18.87
N ARG A 319 2.14 21.42 17.79
CA ARG A 319 2.76 20.98 16.54
C ARG A 319 4.01 21.81 16.24
N TYR A 320 5.14 21.17 15.97
CA TYR A 320 6.41 21.85 15.69
C TYR A 320 6.74 21.84 14.19
N GLY A 321 6.92 23.02 13.60
CA GLY A 321 7.33 23.17 12.20
C GLY A 321 7.27 24.62 11.75
N ASP A 322 8.26 25.04 10.95
CA ASP A 322 8.41 26.44 10.55
C ASP A 322 7.73 26.72 9.20
N TYR A 323 7.59 25.72 8.33
CA TYR A 323 6.97 25.80 7.00
C TYR A 323 6.38 24.44 6.60
N LEU A 324 5.07 24.24 6.74
CA LEU A 324 4.43 22.99 6.35
C LEU A 324 3.29 23.27 5.36
N ALA A 325 3.54 22.95 4.10
CA ALA A 325 2.53 22.92 3.06
C ALA A 325 2.48 21.54 2.43
N GLU A 326 1.29 20.95 2.38
CA GLU A 326 1.06 19.66 1.72
C GLU A 326 0.67 19.87 0.28
N VAL A 327 0.99 18.87 -0.55
CA VAL A 327 0.65 18.87 -1.98
C VAL A 327 -0.10 17.58 -2.32
N SER A 328 -1.17 17.70 -3.09
CA SER A 328 -2.01 16.57 -3.49
C SER A 328 -2.52 16.71 -4.93
N ALA A 329 -2.78 15.57 -5.58
CA ALA A 329 -3.32 15.54 -6.94
C ALA A 329 -4.85 15.66 -6.92
N GLU A 330 -5.41 16.54 -7.76
CA GLU A 330 -6.85 16.68 -7.98
C GLU A 330 -7.33 15.81 -9.15
N SER A 331 -6.44 15.55 -10.12
CA SER A 331 -6.74 14.66 -11.24
C SER A 331 -5.49 13.93 -11.71
N LYS A 332 -5.67 12.80 -12.41
CA LYS A 332 -4.59 11.95 -12.91
C LYS A 332 -4.92 11.45 -14.33
N PRO A 333 -4.87 12.32 -15.34
CA PRO A 333 -5.27 11.95 -16.69
C PRO A 333 -4.24 11.03 -17.36
N LEU A 334 -4.69 10.17 -18.28
CA LEU A 334 -3.80 9.33 -19.09
C LEU A 334 -3.05 10.17 -20.12
N ARG A 335 -1.72 10.01 -20.15
CA ARG A 335 -0.77 10.61 -21.10
C ARG A 335 -0.04 9.55 -21.91
N LEU A 336 0.35 9.93 -23.11
CA LEU A 336 0.96 9.05 -24.08
C LEU A 336 2.46 9.33 -24.18
N ALA A 337 3.28 8.27 -24.11
CA ALA A 337 4.70 8.37 -24.43
C ALA A 337 4.88 8.79 -25.91
N GLY A 338 5.94 9.54 -26.20
CA GLY A 338 6.20 10.05 -27.56
C GLY A 338 5.37 11.27 -27.95
N LYS A 339 4.56 11.83 -27.05
CA LYS A 339 3.74 13.02 -27.30
C LYS A 339 4.20 14.24 -26.49
N THR A 340 3.96 15.42 -27.03
CA THR A 340 4.29 16.73 -26.44
C THR A 340 3.04 17.49 -26.01
N HIS A 341 3.21 18.63 -25.32
CA HIS A 341 2.13 19.56 -24.97
C HIS A 341 0.98 18.93 -24.16
N GLN A 342 1.31 17.88 -23.41
CA GLN A 342 0.35 17.11 -22.65
C GLN A 342 0.14 17.71 -21.28
N ARG A 343 -1.03 18.29 -21.00
CA ARG A 343 -1.32 18.90 -19.69
C ARG A 343 -1.28 17.85 -18.58
N LEU A 344 -0.55 18.03 -17.49
CA LEU A 344 -0.64 17.12 -16.34
C LEU A 344 -2.00 17.27 -15.63
N GLY A 345 -2.27 16.41 -14.65
CA GLY A 345 -3.42 16.56 -13.79
C GLY A 345 -3.27 17.73 -12.83
N ASP A 346 -4.36 18.47 -12.64
CA ASP A 346 -4.47 19.55 -11.65
C ASP A 346 -4.05 19.06 -10.26
N PHE A 347 -3.53 19.98 -9.44
CA PHE A 347 -3.06 19.69 -8.09
C PHE A 347 -3.39 20.83 -7.13
N MET A 348 -3.23 20.58 -5.84
CA MET A 348 -3.52 21.54 -4.79
C MET A 348 -2.34 21.62 -3.82
N ILE A 349 -2.06 22.82 -3.33
CA ILE A 349 -1.13 23.09 -2.23
C ILE A 349 -1.93 23.66 -1.07
N GLU A 350 -1.90 22.98 0.08
CA GLU A 350 -2.54 23.41 1.33
C GLU A 350 -1.48 23.80 2.34
N GLU A 351 -1.54 25.04 2.83
CA GLU A 351 -0.82 25.41 4.02
C GLU A 351 -1.40 24.69 5.23
N LEU A 352 -0.60 23.89 5.93
CA LEU A 352 -0.99 23.37 7.25
C LEU A 352 -0.91 24.46 8.33
N ILE A 353 -0.07 25.48 8.09
CA ILE A 353 0.13 26.65 8.93
C ILE A 353 0.01 27.88 8.03
N GLY A 354 -0.93 28.79 8.30
CA GLY A 354 -1.05 30.02 7.51
C GLY A 354 0.23 30.86 7.58
N ASP A 355 0.54 31.57 6.51
CA ASP A 355 1.80 32.30 6.31
C ASP A 355 3.05 31.38 6.10
N THR A 356 2.83 30.09 5.78
CA THR A 356 3.88 29.13 5.41
C THR A 356 4.50 29.46 4.05
N LEU A 357 3.67 29.83 3.08
CA LEU A 357 4.09 30.27 1.77
C LEU A 357 4.61 31.70 1.88
N VAL A 358 5.80 31.82 2.47
CA VAL A 358 6.44 33.11 2.71
C VAL A 358 6.85 33.76 1.40
N ASN A 359 6.54 35.05 1.28
CA ASN A 359 6.94 35.90 0.16
C ASN A 359 8.44 35.76 -0.19
N ASN A 360 8.74 35.73 -1.49
CA ASN A 360 10.08 35.58 -2.08
C ASN A 360 10.76 34.21 -1.88
N ARG A 361 10.09 33.24 -1.26
CA ARG A 361 10.54 31.85 -1.26
C ARG A 361 10.17 31.13 -2.54
N THR A 362 10.76 29.98 -2.77
CA THR A 362 10.64 29.24 -4.03
C THR A 362 9.89 27.93 -3.83
N ILE A 363 9.08 27.57 -4.81
CA ILE A 363 8.52 26.23 -4.99
C ILE A 363 9.20 25.62 -6.21
N THR A 364 9.59 24.36 -6.13
CA THR A 364 10.16 23.61 -7.25
C THR A 364 9.34 22.37 -7.56
N MET A 365 9.19 22.06 -8.85
CA MET A 365 8.53 20.86 -9.36
C MET A 365 9.50 20.13 -10.27
N THR A 366 9.92 18.92 -9.88
CA THR A 366 10.86 18.11 -10.65
C THR A 366 10.18 16.90 -11.26
N LEU A 367 10.30 16.79 -12.58
CA LEU A 367 9.80 15.68 -13.36
C LEU A 367 10.73 14.46 -13.34
N PRO A 368 10.20 13.23 -13.52
CA PRO A 368 11.01 12.01 -13.60
C PRO A 368 11.87 11.97 -14.88
N ALA A 369 12.84 11.06 -14.93
CA ALA A 369 13.67 10.88 -16.12
C ALA A 369 12.81 10.50 -17.35
N GLY A 370 13.21 10.95 -18.55
CA GLY A 370 12.43 10.72 -19.77
C GLY A 370 11.25 11.68 -19.98
N THR A 371 11.13 12.73 -19.16
CA THR A 371 10.13 13.79 -19.35
C THR A 371 10.78 15.17 -19.28
N LYS A 372 10.15 16.17 -19.89
CA LYS A 372 10.55 17.59 -19.86
C LYS A 372 9.31 18.45 -19.82
N TRP A 373 9.38 19.62 -19.19
CA TRP A 373 8.30 20.60 -19.30
C TRP A 373 8.14 21.01 -20.78
N ALA A 374 6.90 21.11 -21.27
CA ALA A 374 6.61 21.52 -22.65
C ALA A 374 6.33 23.03 -22.73
N ASP A 375 6.26 23.58 -23.95
CA ASP A 375 6.16 25.01 -24.26
C ASP A 375 7.40 25.85 -23.85
N ILE A 376 8.60 25.25 -23.88
CA ILE A 376 9.87 25.95 -23.55
C ILE A 376 10.46 26.64 -24.80
N LEU A 377 9.82 27.73 -25.23
CA LEU A 377 10.53 28.77 -25.99
C LEU A 377 11.14 29.77 -25.00
N PRO A 378 12.29 30.40 -25.30
CA PRO A 378 12.89 31.37 -24.39
C PRO A 378 11.90 32.52 -24.18
N ASN A 379 11.33 32.62 -22.96
CA ASN A 379 10.51 33.71 -22.40
C ASN A 379 8.98 33.53 -22.28
N THR A 380 8.39 32.35 -22.50
CA THR A 380 6.93 32.16 -22.35
C THR A 380 6.58 30.87 -21.62
N ILE A 381 6.92 30.77 -20.33
CA ILE A 381 6.56 29.60 -19.53
C ILE A 381 5.10 29.72 -19.10
N ASP A 382 4.24 28.85 -19.63
CA ASP A 382 2.89 28.60 -19.10
C ASP A 382 3.01 27.69 -17.88
N GLY A 383 3.55 28.26 -16.79
CA GLY A 383 3.75 27.57 -15.53
C GLY A 383 2.40 27.24 -14.86
N PRO A 384 2.42 26.50 -13.72
CA PRO A 384 1.22 26.25 -12.95
C PRO A 384 0.48 27.56 -12.65
N SER A 385 -0.82 27.61 -12.95
CA SER A 385 -1.65 28.78 -12.75
C SER A 385 -2.66 28.54 -11.62
N ILE A 386 -2.83 29.52 -10.72
CA ILE A 386 -3.74 29.38 -9.59
C ILE A 386 -5.19 29.55 -10.05
N VAL A 387 -6.02 28.53 -9.78
CA VAL A 387 -7.47 28.55 -9.99
C VAL A 387 -8.13 29.29 -8.83
N ARG A 388 -8.23 30.62 -8.96
CA ARG A 388 -8.75 31.50 -7.90
C ARG A 388 -10.20 31.20 -7.49
N SER A 389 -11.02 30.65 -8.40
CA SER A 389 -12.42 30.28 -8.12
C SER A 389 -12.56 29.04 -7.23
N LYS A 390 -11.51 28.21 -7.13
CA LYS A 390 -11.47 27.03 -6.24
C LYS A 390 -10.61 27.26 -5.00
N SER A 391 -9.71 28.25 -5.03
CA SER A 391 -8.75 28.51 -3.96
C SER A 391 -9.39 29.26 -2.78
N GLU A 392 -8.96 28.93 -1.57
CA GLU A 392 -9.51 29.45 -0.31
C GLU A 392 -8.43 30.18 0.49
N ASN A 393 -8.82 31.24 1.22
CA ASN A 393 -7.97 31.98 2.16
C ASN A 393 -6.61 32.46 1.60
N PHE A 394 -6.47 32.56 0.28
CA PHE A 394 -5.17 32.76 -0.35
C PHE A 394 -4.57 34.14 -0.11
N GLY A 395 -5.29 35.10 0.47
CA GLY A 395 -4.71 36.38 0.95
C GLY A 395 -4.02 37.26 -0.10
N GLY A 396 -4.09 36.90 -1.39
CA GLY A 396 -3.31 37.51 -2.46
C GLY A 396 -2.02 36.77 -2.84
N ILE A 397 -1.77 35.58 -2.27
CA ILE A 397 -0.69 34.68 -2.69
C ILE A 397 -0.79 34.44 -4.20
N ASP A 398 0.35 34.56 -4.85
CA ASP A 398 0.59 34.17 -6.22
C ASP A 398 1.93 33.44 -6.34
N ILE A 399 2.11 32.63 -7.38
CA ILE A 399 3.40 32.03 -7.70
C ILE A 399 3.84 32.55 -9.07
N THR A 400 4.89 33.35 -9.08
CA THR A 400 5.31 34.12 -10.25
C THR A 400 6.71 33.72 -10.70
N GLY A 401 7.08 34.11 -11.92
CA GLY A 401 8.44 33.93 -12.45
C GLY A 401 8.85 32.47 -12.61
N TRP A 402 7.91 31.62 -13.05
CA TRP A 402 8.22 30.22 -13.35
C TRP A 402 9.33 30.12 -14.38
N GLU A 403 10.39 29.40 -14.03
CA GLU A 403 11.57 29.19 -14.88
C GLU A 403 12.07 27.74 -14.78
N VAL A 404 12.60 27.22 -15.88
CA VAL A 404 13.31 25.94 -15.88
C VAL A 404 14.73 26.18 -15.41
N VAL A 405 15.16 25.48 -14.36
CA VAL A 405 16.43 25.77 -13.67
C VAL A 405 17.52 24.71 -13.90
N ASP A 406 17.18 23.60 -14.54
CA ASP A 406 18.11 22.52 -14.82
C ASP A 406 18.35 22.37 -16.33
N ILE A 407 19.56 21.95 -16.69
CA ILE A 407 19.94 21.71 -18.08
C ILE A 407 19.14 20.55 -18.71
N ALA A 408 18.58 19.65 -17.89
CA ALA A 408 17.78 18.53 -18.36
C ALA A 408 16.34 18.95 -18.69
N GLY A 409 15.90 20.15 -18.30
CA GLY A 409 14.56 20.65 -18.59
C GLY A 409 13.45 20.05 -17.72
N ARG A 410 13.77 19.53 -16.54
CA ARG A 410 12.87 18.76 -15.67
C ARG A 410 12.43 19.51 -14.42
N THR A 411 13.20 20.50 -13.97
CA THR A 411 12.91 21.23 -12.74
C THR A 411 12.39 22.62 -13.06
N LEU A 412 11.11 22.84 -12.76
CA LEU A 412 10.47 24.15 -12.80
C LEU A 412 10.58 24.80 -11.43
N ARG A 413 10.90 26.10 -11.38
CA ARG A 413 10.99 26.89 -10.14
C ARG A 413 10.11 28.13 -10.25
N GLY A 414 9.23 28.32 -9.29
CA GLY A 414 8.41 29.53 -9.14
C GLY A 414 8.73 30.25 -7.84
N ARG A 415 8.43 31.56 -7.77
CA ARG A 415 8.60 32.38 -6.57
C ARG A 415 7.25 32.76 -5.99
N VAL A 416 7.09 32.51 -4.70
CA VAL A 416 5.93 32.94 -3.93
C VAL A 416 5.93 34.47 -3.86
N ALA A 417 4.79 35.07 -4.18
CA ALA A 417 4.51 36.48 -4.05
C ALA A 417 3.30 36.67 -3.13
N GLY A 418 3.38 37.63 -2.21
CA GLY A 418 2.34 37.84 -1.21
C GLY A 418 2.41 36.82 -0.06
N SER A 419 1.39 36.84 0.79
CA SER A 419 1.26 35.96 1.96
C SER A 419 -0.21 35.76 2.30
N SER A 420 -0.53 34.63 2.93
CA SER A 420 -1.84 34.41 3.57
C SER A 420 -1.82 35.02 4.98
N SER A 421 -2.87 34.76 5.77
CA SER A 421 -2.90 35.16 7.17
C SER A 421 -2.65 33.95 8.06
N GLN A 422 -1.91 34.12 9.16
CA GLN A 422 -1.61 33.04 10.12
C GLN A 422 -2.86 32.34 10.67
N ASN A 423 -3.99 33.04 10.75
CA ASN A 423 -5.26 32.49 11.27
C ASN A 423 -6.16 31.88 10.18
N SER A 424 -5.74 31.87 8.92
CA SER A 424 -6.51 31.32 7.80
C SER A 424 -5.55 30.75 6.78
N PRO A 425 -5.09 29.49 6.97
CA PRO A 425 -4.20 28.82 6.03
C PRO A 425 -4.81 28.74 4.63
N ALA A 426 -3.99 28.99 3.60
CA ALA A 426 -4.43 29.01 2.22
C ALA A 426 -4.54 27.60 1.62
N LYS A 427 -5.55 27.40 0.78
CA LYS A 427 -5.66 26.27 -0.15
C LYS A 427 -5.57 26.80 -1.57
N LEU A 428 -4.52 26.42 -2.28
CA LEU A 428 -4.22 26.90 -3.62
C LEU A 428 -4.40 25.77 -4.63
N TYR A 429 -5.38 25.89 -5.50
CA TYR A 429 -5.59 24.95 -6.61
C TYR A 429 -4.81 25.43 -7.82
N PHE A 430 -4.13 24.51 -8.51
CA PHE A 430 -3.32 24.80 -9.68
C PHE A 430 -3.80 24.01 -10.89
N GLU A 431 -3.96 24.70 -12.02
CA GLU A 431 -3.94 24.05 -13.32
C GLU A 431 -2.50 23.66 -13.62
N ALA A 432 -2.27 22.36 -13.85
CA ALA A 432 -0.92 21.88 -14.04
C ALA A 432 -0.38 22.26 -15.44
N PRO A 433 0.94 22.50 -15.54
CA PRO A 433 1.60 22.79 -16.81
C PRO A 433 1.67 21.55 -17.71
N ARG A 434 2.14 21.74 -18.95
CA ARG A 434 2.26 20.68 -19.95
C ARG A 434 3.62 20.00 -19.91
N VAL A 435 3.65 18.73 -20.31
CA VAL A 435 4.84 17.88 -20.36
C VAL A 435 5.06 17.32 -21.77
N ALA A 436 6.33 17.08 -22.10
CA ALA A 436 6.77 16.25 -23.20
C ALA A 436 7.34 14.94 -22.64
N ILE A 437 6.91 13.80 -23.19
CA ILE A 437 7.27 12.46 -22.69
C ILE A 437 8.03 11.73 -23.80
N THR A 438 9.24 11.25 -23.51
CA THR A 438 10.01 10.45 -24.46
C THR A 438 9.27 9.15 -24.81
N PRO A 439 9.32 8.66 -26.06
CA PRO A 439 8.69 7.39 -26.43
C PRO A 439 9.28 6.19 -25.68
N GLU A 440 10.52 6.29 -25.20
CA GLU A 440 11.22 5.28 -24.40
C GLU A 440 10.91 5.34 -22.88
N PHE A 441 9.89 6.11 -22.47
CA PHE A 441 9.58 6.27 -21.05
C PHE A 441 9.25 4.92 -20.41
N ARG A 442 9.92 4.59 -19.30
CA ARG A 442 9.85 3.26 -18.66
C ARG A 442 8.87 3.18 -17.48
N GLY A 443 8.30 4.30 -17.04
CA GLY A 443 7.34 4.34 -15.94
C GLY A 443 5.89 4.29 -16.43
N ASP A 444 4.98 3.90 -15.54
CA ASP A 444 3.54 3.94 -15.80
C ASP A 444 2.88 5.22 -15.27
N GLU A 445 3.63 6.06 -14.56
CA GLU A 445 3.14 7.26 -13.88
C GLU A 445 4.15 8.42 -13.96
N ILE A 446 3.64 9.65 -14.06
CA ILE A 446 4.42 10.87 -13.87
C ILE A 446 4.36 11.27 -12.40
N VAL A 447 5.38 10.85 -11.66
CA VAL A 447 5.60 11.24 -10.26
C VAL A 447 6.39 12.55 -10.25
N VAL A 448 5.77 13.64 -9.80
CA VAL A 448 6.41 14.95 -9.65
C VAL A 448 6.90 15.13 -8.23
N THR A 449 8.19 15.39 -8.07
CA THR A 449 8.78 15.72 -6.77
C THR A 449 8.68 17.22 -6.53
N PHE A 450 7.92 17.62 -5.50
CA PHE A 450 7.80 18.98 -5.02
C PHE A 450 8.89 19.29 -4.00
N GLY A 451 9.34 20.54 -3.99
CA GLY A 451 10.39 21.03 -3.09
C GLY A 451 10.49 22.55 -3.08
N GLY A 452 11.63 23.05 -2.62
CA GLY A 452 11.97 24.47 -2.61
C GLY A 452 12.07 25.05 -1.20
N SER A 453 12.30 26.36 -1.10
CA SER A 453 12.48 27.04 0.20
C SER A 453 11.15 27.38 0.88
N ALA A 454 10.01 27.33 0.16
CA ALA A 454 8.69 27.67 0.68
C ALA A 454 8.04 26.58 1.56
N GLY A 455 8.76 25.49 1.88
CA GLY A 455 8.25 24.42 2.74
C GLY A 455 7.24 23.46 2.10
N VAL A 456 7.05 23.55 0.77
CA VAL A 456 6.30 22.56 0.00
C VAL A 456 7.24 21.39 -0.31
N GLY A 457 6.86 20.16 0.05
CA GLY A 457 7.67 18.97 -0.19
C GLY A 457 6.84 17.71 -0.35
N GLY A 458 7.34 16.74 -1.11
CA GLY A 458 6.71 15.44 -1.30
C GLY A 458 6.69 14.98 -2.76
N GLU A 459 6.23 13.77 -2.99
CA GLU A 459 6.06 13.20 -4.34
C GLU A 459 4.58 13.00 -4.64
N VAL A 460 4.14 13.46 -5.81
CA VAL A 460 2.74 13.40 -6.22
C VAL A 460 2.62 12.87 -7.63
N VAL A 461 1.80 11.84 -7.81
CA VAL A 461 1.44 11.31 -9.13
C VAL A 461 0.44 12.25 -9.81
N LEU A 462 0.84 12.90 -10.91
CA LEU A 462 0.01 13.84 -11.65
C LEU A 462 -0.51 13.32 -12.99
N ALA A 463 -0.06 12.16 -13.46
CA ALA A 463 -0.59 11.50 -14.66
C ALA A 463 -0.23 10.01 -14.66
N SER A 464 -1.06 9.20 -15.32
CA SER A 464 -0.64 7.86 -15.78
C SER A 464 -0.06 7.98 -17.19
N VAL A 465 0.82 7.06 -17.56
CA VAL A 465 1.48 7.03 -18.87
C VAL A 465 1.25 5.68 -19.53
N ALA A 466 0.96 5.70 -20.83
CA ALA A 466 0.96 4.51 -21.66
C ALA A 466 1.62 4.79 -23.02
N LYS A 467 2.03 3.73 -23.72
CA LYS A 467 2.43 3.85 -25.12
C LYS A 467 1.18 4.07 -25.99
N PRO A 468 1.26 4.86 -27.07
CA PRO A 468 0.11 5.16 -27.93
C PRO A 468 -0.51 3.92 -28.58
N MET A 469 0.29 2.87 -28.78
CA MET A 469 -0.12 1.66 -29.49
C MET A 469 0.64 0.45 -28.93
N ALA A 470 -0.06 -0.68 -28.83
CA ALA A 470 0.51 -1.99 -28.57
C ALA A 470 0.65 -2.78 -29.90
N ALA A 471 1.69 -3.60 -30.00
CA ALA A 471 1.90 -4.51 -31.13
C ALA A 471 2.00 -5.94 -30.60
N GLU A 472 1.31 -6.88 -31.25
CA GLU A 472 1.33 -8.30 -30.89
C GLU A 472 1.34 -9.20 -32.13
N LEU A 473 1.98 -10.36 -32.02
CA LEU A 473 1.88 -11.40 -33.05
C LEU A 473 0.52 -12.10 -32.95
N THR A 474 -0.08 -12.41 -34.09
CA THR A 474 -1.31 -13.22 -34.13
C THR A 474 -1.04 -14.73 -34.05
N GLY A 475 0.20 -15.14 -34.32
CA GLY A 475 0.70 -16.51 -34.25
C GLY A 475 2.01 -16.63 -33.49
N ALA A 476 2.69 -17.76 -33.65
CA ALA A 476 3.98 -18.01 -33.01
C ALA A 476 5.13 -17.25 -33.69
N GLU A 477 6.18 -16.96 -32.91
CA GLU A 477 7.46 -16.46 -33.43
C GLU A 477 8.04 -17.45 -34.46
N ALA A 478 8.61 -16.92 -35.54
CA ALA A 478 9.23 -17.73 -36.58
C ALA A 478 10.71 -18.04 -36.27
N ASP A 479 11.17 -19.26 -36.58
CA ASP A 479 12.60 -19.58 -36.62
C ASP A 479 13.18 -19.12 -37.97
N LEU A 480 13.95 -18.04 -37.93
CA LEU A 480 14.50 -17.36 -39.10
C LEU A 480 15.95 -17.78 -39.33
N ARG A 481 16.31 -18.14 -40.55
CA ARG A 481 17.65 -18.62 -40.91
C ARG A 481 18.49 -17.50 -41.54
N ILE A 482 19.72 -17.35 -41.07
CA ILE A 482 20.71 -16.41 -41.64
C ILE A 482 21.01 -16.76 -43.11
N GLY A 483 21.06 -15.74 -43.97
CA GLY A 483 21.35 -15.90 -45.40
C GLY A 483 20.18 -16.41 -46.26
N ILE A 484 18.99 -16.62 -45.69
CA ILE A 484 17.79 -17.00 -46.42
C ILE A 484 16.90 -15.77 -46.67
N GLN A 485 16.38 -15.69 -47.90
CA GLN A 485 15.52 -14.60 -48.36
C GLN A 485 14.04 -14.97 -48.24
N ASN A 486 13.16 -13.97 -48.13
CA ASN A 486 11.69 -14.10 -48.21
C ASN A 486 11.08 -15.07 -47.18
N GLN A 487 11.58 -15.06 -45.95
CA GLN A 487 11.07 -15.90 -44.86
C GLN A 487 9.83 -15.26 -44.26
N ALA A 488 8.74 -16.02 -44.18
CA ALA A 488 7.50 -15.55 -43.58
C ALA A 488 7.65 -15.34 -42.06
N VAL A 489 7.05 -14.27 -41.56
CA VAL A 489 6.85 -14.03 -40.12
C VAL A 489 5.36 -13.92 -39.84
N SER A 490 4.96 -14.15 -38.58
CA SER A 490 3.56 -14.04 -38.19
C SER A 490 3.01 -12.64 -38.45
N ASP A 491 1.72 -12.56 -38.78
CA ASP A 491 1.01 -11.28 -38.90
C ASP A 491 1.07 -10.54 -37.55
N ILE A 492 1.04 -9.21 -37.63
CA ILE A 492 1.14 -8.31 -36.49
C ILE A 492 -0.19 -7.58 -36.33
N LYS A 493 -0.79 -7.67 -35.14
CA LYS A 493 -1.92 -6.83 -34.76
C LYS A 493 -1.42 -5.61 -34.00
N LEU A 494 -1.85 -4.43 -34.44
CA LEU A 494 -1.60 -3.14 -33.81
C LEU A 494 -2.90 -2.66 -33.16
N THR A 495 -2.86 -2.33 -31.88
CA THR A 495 -4.03 -1.87 -31.11
C THR A 495 -3.72 -0.52 -30.49
N GLU A 496 -4.55 0.49 -30.74
CA GLU A 496 -4.44 1.77 -30.04
C GLU A 496 -4.70 1.62 -28.54
N VAL A 497 -4.04 2.41 -27.70
CA VAL A 497 -4.30 2.33 -26.25
C VAL A 497 -5.60 3.03 -25.84
N LYS A 498 -6.01 4.02 -26.62
CA LYS A 498 -7.28 4.77 -26.50
C LYS A 498 -7.63 5.35 -27.88
N THR A 499 -8.85 5.87 -28.03
CA THR A 499 -9.20 6.68 -29.19
C THR A 499 -8.25 7.88 -29.35
N GLU A 500 -8.00 8.26 -30.60
CA GLU A 500 -7.10 9.36 -30.98
C GLU A 500 -5.65 9.20 -30.46
N ALA A 501 -5.20 7.98 -30.14
CA ALA A 501 -3.84 7.76 -29.68
C ALA A 501 -2.82 7.88 -30.82
N LEU A 502 -3.19 7.42 -32.01
CA LEU A 502 -2.47 7.62 -33.26
C LEU A 502 -2.79 9.00 -33.83
N ALA A 503 -1.75 9.74 -34.20
CA ALA A 503 -1.95 11.07 -34.76
C ALA A 503 -2.59 10.97 -36.16
N ARG A 504 -3.64 11.76 -36.36
CA ARG A 504 -4.24 12.01 -37.67
C ARG A 504 -3.19 12.54 -38.66
N GLU A 505 -3.29 12.13 -39.93
CA GLU A 505 -2.30 12.43 -41.00
C GLU A 505 -0.89 11.89 -40.68
N GLY A 506 -0.76 11.00 -39.69
CA GLY A 506 0.50 10.40 -39.27
C GLY A 506 0.89 9.17 -40.09
N VAL A 507 2.15 8.78 -39.96
CA VAL A 507 2.70 7.54 -40.52
C VAL A 507 3.18 6.64 -39.39
N ILE A 508 2.77 5.37 -39.40
CA ILE A 508 3.38 4.32 -38.59
C ILE A 508 4.55 3.75 -39.38
N GLU A 509 5.74 3.75 -38.79
CA GLU A 509 6.94 3.15 -39.35
C GLU A 509 7.27 1.85 -38.60
N ILE A 510 7.49 0.76 -39.33
CA ILE A 510 7.92 -0.54 -38.79
C ILE A 510 9.29 -0.85 -39.39
N THR A 511 10.31 -0.89 -38.54
CA THR A 511 11.71 -1.08 -38.94
C THR A 511 12.33 -2.22 -38.16
N PRO A 512 12.99 -3.20 -38.79
CA PRO A 512 13.79 -4.18 -38.06
C PRO A 512 14.93 -3.48 -37.32
N VAL A 513 15.15 -3.84 -36.05
CA VAL A 513 16.22 -3.28 -35.22
C VAL A 513 17.60 -3.47 -35.86
N TRP A 514 17.76 -4.56 -36.62
CA TRP A 514 18.99 -4.83 -37.34
C TRP A 514 18.94 -4.24 -38.75
N GLY A 515 19.83 -3.27 -39.00
CA GLY A 515 19.95 -2.53 -40.25
C GLY A 515 20.29 -3.37 -41.49
N ASP A 516 20.52 -4.68 -41.36
CA ASP A 516 20.83 -5.63 -42.42
C ASP A 516 19.63 -6.49 -42.84
N VAL A 517 18.52 -6.44 -42.08
CA VAL A 517 17.28 -7.15 -42.41
C VAL A 517 16.42 -6.32 -43.37
N ARG A 518 15.80 -6.97 -44.36
CA ARG A 518 15.00 -6.31 -45.40
C ARG A 518 13.64 -6.98 -45.55
N PHE A 519 12.60 -6.21 -45.81
CA PHE A 519 11.31 -6.76 -46.19
C PHE A 519 11.34 -7.27 -47.64
N ALA A 520 10.81 -8.45 -47.90
CA ALA A 520 10.82 -9.06 -49.23
C ALA A 520 9.82 -8.38 -50.19
N LYS A 521 8.72 -7.86 -49.65
CA LYS A 521 7.63 -7.21 -50.37
C LYS A 521 6.90 -6.23 -49.45
N THR A 522 6.05 -5.37 -50.02
CA THR A 522 5.11 -4.55 -49.24
C THR A 522 4.00 -5.46 -48.71
N PRO A 523 3.77 -5.50 -47.38
CA PRO A 523 2.70 -6.30 -46.79
C PRO A 523 1.32 -5.65 -47.01
N THR A 524 0.28 -6.31 -46.54
CA THR A 524 -1.09 -5.80 -46.53
C THR A 524 -1.44 -5.26 -45.13
N ALA A 525 -2.21 -4.17 -45.05
CA ALA A 525 -2.74 -3.66 -43.79
C ALA A 525 -4.26 -3.51 -43.85
N LYS A 526 -4.95 -4.01 -42.84
CA LYS A 526 -6.42 -4.01 -42.75
C LYS A 526 -6.88 -3.55 -41.38
N VAL A 527 -7.82 -2.61 -41.34
CA VAL A 527 -8.50 -2.21 -40.11
C VAL A 527 -9.47 -3.32 -39.68
N LEU A 528 -9.30 -3.83 -38.47
CA LEU A 528 -10.14 -4.86 -37.85
C LEU A 528 -11.30 -4.25 -37.04
N SER A 529 -11.01 -3.16 -36.33
CA SER A 529 -11.95 -2.44 -35.47
C SER A 529 -11.60 -0.94 -35.44
N GLY A 530 -12.54 -0.11 -35.01
CA GLY A 530 -12.45 1.35 -35.05
C GLY A 530 -12.70 1.95 -36.43
N ASP A 531 -12.56 3.28 -36.50
CA ASP A 531 -12.83 4.10 -37.68
C ASP A 531 -11.58 4.73 -38.30
N ILE A 532 -10.40 4.14 -38.04
CA ILE A 532 -9.13 4.51 -38.69
C ILE A 532 -9.26 4.38 -40.20
N ILE A 533 -8.71 5.35 -40.95
CA ILE A 533 -8.57 5.27 -42.40
C ILE A 533 -7.09 5.16 -42.79
N ILE A 534 -6.74 4.02 -43.39
CA ILE A 534 -5.43 3.79 -44.02
C ILE A 534 -5.50 4.29 -45.46
N GLU A 535 -4.68 5.29 -45.79
CA GLU A 535 -4.57 5.83 -47.15
C GLU A 535 -3.67 4.95 -48.01
N GLU A 536 -2.50 4.62 -47.50
CA GLU A 536 -1.48 3.88 -48.24
C GLU A 536 -0.58 3.09 -47.28
N ILE A 537 -0.11 1.94 -47.78
CA ILE A 537 1.01 1.20 -47.20
C ILE A 537 2.11 1.04 -48.25
N TRP A 538 3.35 1.35 -47.88
CA TRP A 538 4.50 1.19 -48.77
C TRP A 538 5.75 0.78 -48.01
N THR A 539 6.65 0.09 -48.71
CA THR A 539 7.99 -0.17 -48.20
C THR A 539 8.93 0.91 -48.73
N SER A 540 9.83 1.40 -47.88
CA SER A 540 10.92 2.30 -48.26
C SER A 540 11.75 1.73 -49.42
N ALA A 541 12.43 2.61 -50.18
CA ALA A 541 13.17 2.22 -51.38
C ALA A 541 14.27 1.16 -51.12
N ASN A 542 14.90 1.21 -49.94
CA ASN A 542 15.89 0.23 -49.52
C ASN A 542 15.27 -1.05 -48.92
N ARG A 543 13.94 -1.12 -48.80
CA ARG A 543 13.16 -2.18 -48.14
C ARG A 543 13.47 -2.39 -46.65
N GLY A 544 13.98 -1.37 -45.96
CA GLY A 544 14.29 -1.45 -44.53
C GLY A 544 13.13 -1.10 -43.60
N THR A 545 12.12 -0.39 -44.11
CA THR A 545 11.00 0.13 -43.30
C THR A 545 9.68 -0.01 -44.05
N ILE A 546 8.66 -0.52 -43.36
CA ILE A 546 7.26 -0.45 -43.80
C ILE A 546 6.64 0.84 -43.24
N ASN A 547 5.87 1.53 -44.06
CA ASN A 547 5.20 2.76 -43.72
C ASN A 547 3.69 2.60 -43.95
N ILE A 548 2.88 2.94 -42.95
CA ILE A 548 1.42 2.91 -43.01
C ILE A 548 0.92 4.32 -42.75
N ARG A 549 0.31 4.96 -43.75
CA ARG A 549 -0.22 6.33 -43.62
C ARG A 549 -1.68 6.31 -43.20
N ILE A 550 -1.96 7.05 -42.14
CA ILE A 550 -3.29 7.21 -41.54
C ILE A 550 -3.80 8.62 -41.86
N THR A 551 -5.01 8.75 -42.39
CA THR A 551 -5.62 10.06 -42.72
C THR A 551 -6.73 10.47 -41.74
N ALA A 552 -7.33 9.50 -41.05
CA ALA A 552 -8.27 9.71 -39.96
C ALA A 552 -7.89 8.83 -38.77
N ASP A 553 -7.82 9.44 -37.61
CA ASP A 553 -7.69 8.81 -36.30
C ASP A 553 -8.99 8.12 -35.87
N SER A 554 -8.92 7.29 -34.82
CA SER A 554 -10.10 6.66 -34.26
C SER A 554 -10.83 7.61 -33.30
N ASP A 555 -12.03 8.05 -33.66
CA ASP A 555 -12.83 8.99 -32.86
C ASP A 555 -13.81 8.22 -31.97
N LYS A 556 -14.37 7.11 -32.46
CA LYS A 556 -15.51 6.42 -31.80
C LYS A 556 -15.12 5.21 -30.96
N GLU A 557 -14.24 4.38 -31.48
CA GLU A 557 -13.84 3.11 -30.88
C GLU A 557 -12.34 2.91 -31.08
N VAL A 558 -11.68 2.31 -30.10
CA VAL A 558 -10.24 2.01 -30.18
C VAL A 558 -9.92 1.25 -31.46
N GLY A 559 -8.98 1.77 -32.26
CA GLY A 559 -8.65 1.17 -33.54
C GLY A 559 -7.72 -0.04 -33.44
N GLU A 560 -7.96 -1.03 -34.30
CA GLU A 560 -7.11 -2.20 -34.48
C GLU A 560 -6.72 -2.36 -35.95
N ILE A 561 -5.43 -2.54 -36.25
CA ILE A 561 -4.88 -2.77 -37.59
C ILE A 561 -4.16 -4.12 -37.62
N LEU A 562 -4.52 -4.96 -38.58
CA LEU A 562 -3.79 -6.19 -38.89
C LEU A 562 -2.82 -5.92 -40.04
N VAL A 563 -1.54 -6.19 -39.82
CA VAL A 563 -0.50 -6.20 -40.87
C VAL A 563 -0.17 -7.64 -41.20
N SER A 564 -0.49 -8.05 -42.42
CA SER A 564 -0.38 -9.44 -42.90
C SER A 564 0.51 -9.58 -44.13
N ASP A 565 0.85 -10.82 -44.48
CA ASP A 565 1.75 -11.15 -45.60
C ASP A 565 3.19 -10.64 -45.39
N LEU A 566 3.66 -10.66 -44.15
CA LEU A 566 5.00 -10.20 -43.77
C LEU A 566 6.06 -11.25 -44.12
N GLU A 567 7.06 -10.83 -44.91
CA GLU A 567 8.22 -11.64 -45.28
C GLU A 567 9.50 -10.83 -45.12
N VAL A 568 10.51 -11.43 -44.49
CA VAL A 568 11.83 -10.83 -44.26
C VAL A 568 12.95 -11.62 -44.93
N SER A 569 13.95 -10.89 -45.36
CA SER A 569 15.17 -11.39 -45.95
C SER A 569 16.33 -11.06 -45.02
N LEU A 570 17.09 -12.10 -44.67
CA LEU A 570 18.29 -11.98 -43.84
C LEU A 570 19.51 -12.25 -44.70
N ASP A 571 20.50 -11.37 -44.64
CA ASP A 571 21.80 -11.62 -45.23
C ASP A 571 22.66 -12.52 -44.34
N ARG A 572 23.89 -12.83 -44.78
CA ARG A 572 24.84 -13.65 -44.00
C ARG A 572 25.54 -12.89 -42.87
N THR A 573 25.23 -11.60 -42.70
CA THR A 573 25.82 -10.73 -41.68
C THR A 573 24.84 -10.42 -40.54
N ALA A 574 23.57 -10.77 -40.70
CA ALA A 574 22.56 -10.67 -39.66
C ALA A 574 22.98 -11.40 -38.36
N PRO A 575 22.84 -10.76 -37.18
CA PRO A 575 23.08 -11.39 -35.89
C PRO A 575 22.20 -12.63 -35.62
N GLU A 576 22.65 -13.52 -34.74
CA GLU A 576 21.80 -14.56 -34.15
C GLU A 576 21.04 -14.02 -32.93
N GLY A 577 19.83 -14.53 -32.70
CA GLY A 577 18.97 -14.18 -31.55
C GLY A 577 17.63 -13.58 -31.94
N ALA A 578 16.93 -12.98 -30.98
CA ALA A 578 15.61 -12.40 -31.21
C ALA A 578 15.66 -11.24 -32.22
N LEU A 579 14.95 -11.39 -33.33
CA LEU A 579 14.71 -10.31 -34.27
C LEU A 579 13.53 -9.47 -33.75
N GLU A 580 13.82 -8.21 -33.45
CA GLU A 580 12.83 -7.23 -33.03
C GLU A 580 12.49 -6.26 -34.17
N PHE A 581 11.22 -5.87 -34.24
CA PHE A 581 10.76 -4.73 -35.01
C PHE A 581 10.50 -3.55 -34.07
N GLU A 582 11.05 -2.40 -34.43
CA GLU A 582 10.75 -1.10 -33.82
C GLU A 582 9.60 -0.43 -34.54
N PHE A 583 8.67 0.13 -33.75
CA PHE A 583 7.52 0.88 -34.22
C PHE A 583 7.70 2.35 -33.88
N GLY A 584 7.70 3.19 -34.90
CA GLY A 584 7.91 4.63 -34.80
C GLY A 584 7.05 5.41 -35.79
N GLY A 585 7.58 6.55 -36.24
CA GLY A 585 6.91 7.43 -37.20
C GLY A 585 5.98 8.46 -36.55
N SER A 586 5.51 9.40 -37.37
CA SER A 586 4.75 10.58 -36.92
C SER A 586 3.38 10.28 -36.33
N ALA A 587 2.81 9.10 -36.60
CA ALA A 587 1.57 8.66 -35.95
C ALA A 587 1.79 8.40 -34.45
N LEU A 588 2.96 7.88 -34.09
CA LEU A 588 3.29 7.46 -32.72
C LEU A 588 4.08 8.53 -31.97
N VAL A 589 5.02 9.21 -32.63
CA VAL A 589 5.95 10.16 -32.02
C VAL A 589 5.81 11.55 -32.64
N ASP A 590 5.55 12.55 -31.81
CA ASP A 590 5.44 13.95 -32.24
C ASP A 590 6.77 14.47 -32.79
N ALA A 591 6.72 15.29 -33.84
CA ALA A 591 7.91 15.85 -34.49
C ALA A 591 8.83 16.63 -33.53
N LEU A 592 8.27 17.31 -32.53
CA LEU A 592 9.05 18.08 -31.55
C LEU A 592 9.75 17.21 -30.50
N ILE A 593 9.40 15.92 -30.38
CA ILE A 593 10.17 14.98 -29.56
C ILE A 593 11.52 14.74 -30.23
N SER A 594 11.50 14.25 -31.48
CA SER A 594 12.67 13.65 -32.14
C SER A 594 13.57 14.66 -32.87
N ALA A 595 13.10 15.88 -33.11
CA ALA A 595 13.85 16.93 -33.80
C ALA A 595 15.22 17.22 -33.16
N THR A 596 16.21 17.64 -33.96
CA THR A 596 17.57 17.95 -33.49
C THR A 596 17.60 18.98 -32.35
N ASN A 597 16.70 19.96 -32.41
CA ASN A 597 16.49 20.98 -31.38
C ASN A 597 15.20 20.75 -30.58
N GLY A 598 14.67 19.53 -30.60
CA GLY A 598 13.46 19.10 -29.91
C GLY A 598 13.70 18.71 -28.45
N TYR A 599 12.67 18.13 -27.83
CA TYR A 599 12.73 17.73 -26.42
C TYR A 599 13.65 16.53 -26.20
N PHE A 600 13.64 15.54 -27.10
CA PHE A 600 14.44 14.30 -27.01
C PHE A 600 15.05 13.96 -28.37
N PRO A 601 16.10 14.69 -28.79
CA PRO A 601 16.68 14.53 -30.12
C PRO A 601 17.04 13.07 -30.43
N GLY A 602 16.56 12.57 -31.56
CA GLY A 602 16.80 11.20 -32.02
C GLY A 602 15.90 10.10 -31.44
N ALA A 603 15.03 10.41 -30.47
CA ALA A 603 14.08 9.42 -29.95
C ALA A 603 12.92 9.20 -30.94
N SER A 604 12.85 8.03 -31.59
CA SER A 604 11.90 7.75 -32.67
C SER A 604 11.08 6.47 -32.50
N ALA A 605 11.50 5.54 -31.65
CA ALA A 605 10.82 4.26 -31.44
C ALA A 605 9.91 4.30 -30.20
N SER A 606 8.63 4.03 -30.41
CA SER A 606 7.59 3.97 -29.37
C SER A 606 7.51 2.60 -28.70
N THR A 607 7.55 1.54 -29.50
CA THR A 607 7.54 0.17 -28.97
C THR A 607 8.35 -0.77 -29.83
N THR A 608 8.71 -1.93 -29.27
CA THR A 608 9.33 -3.03 -29.98
C THR A 608 8.48 -4.29 -29.88
N LEU A 609 8.64 -5.20 -30.84
CA LEU A 609 8.02 -6.52 -30.86
C LEU A 609 9.04 -7.54 -31.36
N VAL A 610 9.24 -8.63 -30.62
CA VAL A 610 9.98 -9.80 -31.13
C VAL A 610 9.11 -10.49 -32.17
N VAL A 611 9.63 -10.66 -33.38
CA VAL A 611 8.89 -11.26 -34.51
C VAL A 611 9.37 -12.66 -34.88
N GLY A 612 10.54 -13.05 -34.39
CA GLY A 612 11.15 -14.34 -34.67
C GLY A 612 12.52 -14.47 -34.01
N ASN A 613 13.03 -15.70 -33.98
CA ASN A 613 14.37 -15.99 -33.49
C ASN A 613 15.27 -16.35 -34.65
N VAL A 614 16.37 -15.61 -34.81
CA VAL A 614 17.35 -15.81 -35.87
C VAL A 614 18.37 -16.84 -35.44
N ILE A 615 18.46 -17.92 -36.19
CA ILE A 615 19.34 -19.06 -35.95
C ILE A 615 20.35 -19.22 -37.09
N THR A 616 21.54 -19.71 -36.76
CA THR A 616 22.40 -20.31 -37.78
C THR A 616 21.70 -21.51 -38.37
N ALA A 617 21.47 -21.48 -39.67
CA ALA A 617 21.04 -22.67 -40.38
C ALA A 617 22.08 -23.79 -40.15
N ALA A 618 21.60 -24.98 -39.77
CA ALA A 618 22.47 -26.14 -39.64
C ALA A 618 23.14 -26.44 -41.01
N PRO A 619 24.41 -26.87 -41.05
CA PRO A 619 25.04 -27.31 -42.29
C PRO A 619 24.26 -28.50 -42.86
N GLY A 620 23.42 -28.26 -43.88
CA GLY A 620 22.55 -29.26 -44.49
C GLY A 620 21.09 -28.83 -44.70
N GLU A 621 20.65 -27.72 -44.08
CA GLU A 621 19.27 -27.21 -44.21
C GLU A 621 19.15 -25.98 -45.13
N LEU A 622 20.22 -25.63 -45.86
CA LEU A 622 20.35 -24.44 -46.71
C LEU A 622 20.15 -24.71 -48.21
N VAL A 623 19.44 -25.76 -48.58
CA VAL A 623 19.07 -26.03 -49.97
C VAL A 623 17.63 -26.51 -50.00
N ASP A 624 16.77 -25.78 -50.72
CA ASP A 624 15.60 -26.38 -51.34
C ASP A 624 16.07 -27.68 -52.01
N GLU A 625 15.44 -28.82 -51.69
CA GLU A 625 15.77 -30.09 -52.31
C GLU A 625 15.76 -29.96 -53.84
N ALA A 626 16.94 -30.06 -54.46
CA ALA A 626 17.09 -30.21 -55.90
C ALA A 626 18.21 -31.21 -56.19
N THR A 627 17.88 -32.50 -56.20
CA THR A 627 18.68 -33.58 -56.80
C THR A 627 18.35 -33.66 -58.30
N ALA A 628 18.94 -32.79 -59.12
CA ALA A 628 18.75 -32.83 -60.57
C ALA A 628 19.69 -33.86 -61.21
N ALA A 629 19.16 -34.72 -62.10
CA ALA A 629 19.95 -35.71 -62.82
C ALA A 629 20.70 -35.05 -63.99
N VAL A 630 22.03 -35.02 -63.94
CA VAL A 630 22.88 -34.39 -64.97
C VAL A 630 23.61 -35.45 -65.78
N SER A 631 23.47 -35.43 -67.12
CA SER A 631 24.16 -36.37 -68.01
C SER A 631 25.06 -35.69 -69.04
N PHE A 632 26.28 -36.21 -69.19
CA PHE A 632 27.32 -35.73 -70.09
C PHE A 632 27.74 -36.82 -71.08
N THR A 633 27.84 -36.49 -72.37
CA THR A 633 28.34 -37.40 -73.41
C THR A 633 29.74 -36.98 -73.86
N VAL A 634 30.66 -37.93 -73.98
CA VAL A 634 32.05 -37.68 -74.42
C VAL A 634 32.06 -37.00 -75.80
N GLY A 635 32.86 -35.94 -75.93
CA GLY A 635 33.01 -35.20 -77.18
C GLY A 635 31.82 -34.32 -77.56
N SER A 636 30.74 -34.31 -76.77
CA SER A 636 29.58 -33.43 -76.99
C SER A 636 29.64 -32.18 -76.12
N THR A 637 29.29 -31.04 -76.70
CA THR A 637 29.04 -29.78 -75.96
C THR A 637 27.57 -29.65 -75.52
N SER A 638 26.71 -30.61 -75.86
CA SER A 638 25.37 -30.70 -75.26
C SER A 638 25.37 -31.64 -74.06
N TYR A 639 24.59 -31.30 -73.04
CA TYR A 639 24.37 -32.12 -71.84
C TYR A 639 22.91 -31.99 -71.40
N THR A 640 22.45 -32.83 -70.48
CA THR A 640 21.07 -32.75 -69.97
C THR A 640 21.02 -32.50 -68.48
N VAL A 641 20.05 -31.72 -68.03
CA VAL A 641 19.66 -31.55 -66.62
C VAL A 641 18.20 -31.98 -66.52
N ASP A 642 17.91 -33.04 -65.76
CA ASP A 642 16.58 -33.68 -65.67
C ASP A 642 15.95 -33.99 -67.04
N GLY A 643 16.79 -34.40 -67.99
CA GLY A 643 16.38 -34.70 -69.37
C GLY A 643 16.19 -33.48 -70.29
N ALA A 644 16.25 -32.25 -69.76
CA ALA A 644 16.23 -31.03 -70.57
C ALA A 644 17.64 -30.75 -71.16
N MET A 645 17.72 -30.56 -72.48
CA MET A 645 18.99 -30.31 -73.17
C MET A 645 19.51 -28.90 -72.87
N GLN A 646 20.81 -28.83 -72.57
CA GLN A 646 21.59 -27.63 -72.26
C GLN A 646 22.89 -27.63 -73.08
N MET A 647 23.56 -26.47 -73.15
CA MET A 647 24.80 -26.29 -73.90
C MET A 647 25.97 -25.90 -72.97
N MET A 648 27.14 -26.45 -73.25
CA MET A 648 28.42 -26.17 -72.62
C MET A 648 29.39 -25.55 -73.62
N ASP A 649 30.38 -24.81 -73.14
CA ASP A 649 31.45 -24.25 -73.97
C ASP A 649 32.63 -25.22 -74.19
N VAL A 650 32.66 -26.33 -73.44
CA VAL A 650 33.67 -27.38 -73.53
C VAL A 650 33.01 -28.76 -73.48
N ALA A 651 33.60 -29.74 -74.16
CA ALA A 651 33.14 -31.11 -74.14
C ALA A 651 33.90 -31.96 -73.09
N PRO A 652 33.23 -32.88 -72.37
CA PRO A 652 33.89 -33.93 -71.61
C PRO A 652 34.77 -34.79 -72.51
N PHE A 653 35.88 -35.29 -71.98
CA PHE A 653 36.85 -36.09 -72.75
C PHE A 653 37.41 -37.24 -71.91
N ILE A 654 38.04 -38.20 -72.58
CA ILE A 654 38.76 -39.28 -71.92
C ILE A 654 40.24 -38.93 -71.87
N SER A 655 40.83 -38.93 -70.68
CA SER A 655 42.27 -38.75 -70.43
C SER A 655 42.75 -39.83 -69.47
N ASN A 656 43.83 -40.52 -69.82
CA ASN A 656 44.40 -41.63 -69.03
C ASN A 656 43.34 -42.68 -68.61
N ASP A 657 42.51 -43.13 -69.54
CA ASP A 657 41.40 -44.09 -69.31
C ASP A 657 40.33 -43.62 -68.30
N ARG A 658 40.28 -42.32 -68.01
CA ARG A 658 39.28 -41.70 -67.13
C ARG A 658 38.46 -40.65 -67.88
N LEU A 659 37.16 -40.68 -67.65
CA LEU A 659 36.27 -39.61 -68.10
C LEU A 659 36.53 -38.36 -67.26
N MET A 660 36.86 -37.27 -67.94
CA MET A 660 37.07 -35.94 -67.39
C MET A 660 35.83 -35.09 -67.67
N VAL A 661 35.19 -34.59 -66.62
CA VAL A 661 33.99 -33.75 -66.70
C VAL A 661 34.26 -32.33 -66.21
N PRO A 662 33.67 -31.30 -66.83
CA PRO A 662 33.86 -29.92 -66.43
C PRO A 662 33.04 -29.61 -65.16
N VAL A 663 33.72 -29.32 -64.04
CA VAL A 663 33.10 -29.18 -62.70
C VAL A 663 32.00 -28.13 -62.66
N ARG A 664 32.17 -27.04 -63.42
CA ARG A 664 31.20 -25.93 -63.50
C ARG A 664 29.79 -26.40 -63.85
N TYR A 665 29.66 -27.35 -64.77
CA TYR A 665 28.37 -27.79 -65.27
C TYR A 665 27.69 -28.83 -64.37
N LEU A 666 28.34 -29.21 -63.27
CA LEU A 666 27.76 -29.99 -62.19
C LEU A 666 27.10 -29.10 -61.11
N GLU A 667 27.03 -27.77 -61.32
CA GLU A 667 26.32 -26.84 -60.42
C GLU A 667 24.90 -27.31 -60.08
N ALA A 668 24.16 -27.82 -61.07
CA ALA A 668 22.81 -28.35 -60.87
C ALA A 668 22.78 -29.63 -59.99
N VAL A 669 23.90 -30.35 -59.86
CA VAL A 669 24.03 -31.51 -58.96
C VAL A 669 24.32 -31.06 -57.53
N PHE A 670 25.10 -29.99 -57.34
CA PHE A 670 25.47 -29.52 -56.00
C PHE A 670 24.53 -28.45 -55.43
N GLY A 671 23.66 -27.86 -56.27
CA GLY A 671 22.83 -26.70 -55.93
C GLY A 671 23.63 -25.39 -55.79
N VAL A 672 24.94 -25.41 -56.03
CA VAL A 672 25.84 -24.26 -55.90
C VAL A 672 26.88 -24.22 -57.00
N GLN A 673 27.26 -23.01 -57.39
CA GLN A 673 28.32 -22.81 -58.37
C GLN A 673 29.70 -23.09 -57.76
N PRO A 674 30.55 -23.94 -58.40
CA PRO A 674 31.93 -24.14 -57.99
C PRO A 674 32.75 -22.85 -58.00
N VAL A 675 33.51 -22.59 -56.95
CA VAL A 675 34.34 -21.38 -56.80
C VAL A 675 35.76 -21.66 -57.26
N TRP A 676 36.30 -20.82 -58.14
CA TRP A 676 37.67 -20.90 -58.61
C TRP A 676 38.58 -19.89 -57.87
N ASN A 677 39.67 -20.37 -57.28
CA ASN A 677 40.74 -19.54 -56.75
C ASN A 677 41.93 -19.54 -57.72
N GLY A 678 42.08 -18.45 -58.48
CA GLY A 678 43.14 -18.32 -59.48
C GLY A 678 44.57 -18.28 -58.90
N ALA A 679 44.74 -17.72 -57.69
CA ALA A 679 46.06 -17.63 -57.04
C ALA A 679 46.52 -19.00 -56.51
N ALA A 680 45.61 -19.75 -55.90
CA ALA A 680 45.89 -21.09 -55.37
C ALA A 680 45.81 -22.19 -56.45
N ARG A 681 45.26 -21.86 -57.63
CA ARG A 681 44.89 -22.82 -58.69
C ARG A 681 44.02 -23.96 -58.14
N THR A 682 42.97 -23.60 -57.40
CA THR A 682 42.10 -24.56 -56.71
C THR A 682 40.64 -24.30 -57.06
N VAL A 683 39.89 -25.36 -57.34
CA VAL A 683 38.42 -25.31 -57.41
C VAL A 683 37.84 -25.80 -56.09
N THR A 684 36.84 -25.08 -55.58
CA THR A 684 36.15 -25.35 -54.31
C THR A 684 34.68 -25.58 -54.58
N VAL A 685 34.14 -26.69 -54.09
CA VAL A 685 32.73 -27.05 -54.18
C VAL A 685 32.19 -27.24 -52.77
N LEU A 686 31.08 -26.58 -52.45
CA LEU A 686 30.36 -26.80 -51.20
C LEU A 686 29.21 -27.77 -51.47
N TYR A 687 29.19 -28.92 -50.80
CA TYR A 687 28.13 -29.91 -51.00
C TYR A 687 27.88 -30.66 -49.69
N GLU A 688 26.63 -30.85 -49.31
CA GLU A 688 26.20 -31.48 -48.04
C GLU A 688 27.01 -31.03 -46.80
N GLY A 689 27.21 -29.71 -46.65
CA GLY A 689 27.93 -29.13 -45.51
C GLY A 689 29.44 -29.41 -45.49
N LYS A 690 30.01 -29.96 -46.57
CA LYS A 690 31.45 -30.24 -46.72
C LYS A 690 32.07 -29.36 -47.80
N VAL A 691 33.27 -28.87 -47.53
CA VAL A 691 34.08 -28.11 -48.49
C VAL A 691 35.02 -29.07 -49.22
N PHE A 692 34.75 -29.31 -50.50
CA PHE A 692 35.58 -30.12 -51.38
C PHE A 692 36.54 -29.24 -52.15
N GLU A 693 37.84 -29.43 -51.95
CA GLU A 693 38.89 -28.65 -52.62
C GLU A 693 39.75 -29.55 -53.51
N MET A 694 39.98 -29.10 -54.74
CA MET A 694 40.88 -29.78 -55.67
C MET A 694 41.79 -28.79 -56.38
N ALA A 695 43.10 -29.01 -56.26
CA ALA A 695 44.12 -28.19 -56.90
C ALA A 695 44.47 -28.73 -58.29
N ILE A 696 44.69 -27.84 -59.26
CA ILE A 696 45.12 -28.22 -60.61
C ILE A 696 46.48 -28.91 -60.57
N GLY A 697 46.60 -30.05 -61.25
CA GLY A 697 47.79 -30.89 -61.25
C GLY A 697 47.90 -31.83 -60.04
N SER A 698 46.97 -31.77 -59.09
CA SER A 698 46.86 -32.71 -57.98
C SER A 698 45.84 -33.80 -58.29
N ASN A 699 46.09 -35.01 -57.82
CA ASN A 699 45.09 -36.07 -57.73
C ASN A 699 44.50 -36.18 -56.31
N VAL A 700 44.86 -35.33 -55.36
CA VAL A 700 44.30 -35.35 -54.00
C VAL A 700 43.10 -34.42 -53.92
N LEU A 701 41.95 -35.00 -53.54
CA LEU A 701 40.75 -34.26 -53.13
C LEU A 701 40.79 -34.05 -51.61
N ARG A 702 40.55 -32.82 -51.17
CA ARG A 702 40.49 -32.47 -49.75
C ARG A 702 39.05 -32.21 -49.34
N VAL A 703 38.70 -32.61 -48.12
CA VAL A 703 37.42 -32.29 -47.49
C VAL A 703 37.72 -31.48 -46.23
N ASN A 704 37.15 -30.27 -46.13
CA ASN A 704 37.36 -29.35 -45.01
C ASN A 704 38.86 -29.09 -44.73
N GLY A 705 39.65 -28.91 -45.80
CA GLY A 705 41.10 -28.63 -45.74
C GLY A 705 42.01 -29.85 -45.49
N ALA A 706 41.46 -31.00 -45.10
CA ALA A 706 42.22 -32.23 -44.89
C ALA A 706 42.20 -33.14 -46.15
N PRO A 707 43.31 -33.80 -46.51
CA PRO A 707 43.29 -34.82 -47.56
C PRO A 707 42.25 -35.89 -47.25
N TYR A 708 41.33 -36.14 -48.18
CA TYR A 708 40.23 -37.07 -47.98
C TYR A 708 40.41 -38.32 -48.84
N MET A 709 40.70 -38.15 -50.13
CA MET A 709 40.96 -39.26 -51.03
C MET A 709 41.79 -38.87 -52.25
N GLU A 710 42.37 -39.87 -52.90
CA GLU A 710 42.99 -39.73 -54.21
C GLU A 710 41.96 -39.99 -55.33
N LEU A 711 42.02 -39.15 -56.35
CA LEU A 711 41.32 -39.24 -57.62
C LEU A 711 42.10 -40.17 -58.56
N ASP A 712 41.39 -40.83 -59.48
CA ASP A 712 42.02 -41.78 -60.41
C ASP A 712 42.80 -41.09 -61.56
N ALA A 713 42.75 -39.75 -61.64
CA ALA A 713 43.55 -38.91 -62.52
C ALA A 713 43.71 -37.51 -61.89
N THR A 714 44.67 -36.72 -62.36
CA THR A 714 44.89 -35.35 -61.88
C THR A 714 43.79 -34.41 -62.34
N VAL A 715 43.49 -33.38 -61.55
CA VAL A 715 42.59 -32.30 -61.98
C VAL A 715 43.29 -31.43 -63.01
N GLU A 716 42.62 -31.19 -64.14
CA GLU A 716 43.19 -30.51 -65.31
C GLU A 716 42.46 -29.19 -65.61
N ILE A 717 43.16 -28.25 -66.25
CA ILE A 717 42.51 -27.12 -66.92
C ILE A 717 42.65 -27.31 -68.42
N VAL A 718 41.53 -27.34 -69.13
CA VAL A 718 41.47 -27.39 -70.59
C VAL A 718 40.50 -26.30 -71.05
N ASN A 719 40.91 -25.47 -72.02
CA ASN A 719 40.12 -24.37 -72.54
C ASN A 719 39.50 -23.48 -71.43
N GLU A 720 40.32 -23.12 -70.42
CA GLU A 720 39.90 -22.29 -69.27
C GLU A 720 38.79 -22.88 -68.38
N ARG A 721 38.58 -24.21 -68.43
CA ARG A 721 37.64 -24.93 -67.57
C ARG A 721 38.36 -26.00 -66.78
N THR A 722 37.96 -26.15 -65.52
CA THR A 722 38.50 -27.18 -64.62
C THR A 722 37.78 -28.50 -64.84
N PHE A 723 38.55 -29.55 -65.10
CA PHE A 723 38.07 -30.90 -65.34
C PHE A 723 38.51 -31.85 -64.23
N VAL A 724 37.59 -32.71 -63.80
CA VAL A 724 37.82 -33.71 -62.75
C VAL A 724 37.45 -35.12 -63.24
N PRO A 725 38.09 -36.17 -62.69
CA PRO A 725 37.73 -37.56 -63.02
C PRO A 725 36.36 -37.91 -62.44
N ALA A 726 35.38 -38.10 -63.33
CA ALA A 726 33.96 -38.16 -63.01
C ALA A 726 33.59 -39.14 -61.88
N SER A 727 34.07 -40.39 -61.98
CA SER A 727 33.67 -41.48 -61.08
C SER A 727 34.17 -41.28 -59.64
N ARG A 728 35.45 -40.94 -59.45
CA ARG A 728 36.02 -40.73 -58.11
C ARG A 728 35.56 -39.45 -57.48
N PHE A 729 35.36 -38.43 -58.30
CA PHE A 729 34.80 -37.18 -57.86
C PHE A 729 33.36 -37.37 -57.33
N ALA A 730 32.49 -38.05 -58.09
CA ALA A 730 31.13 -38.38 -57.62
C ALA A 730 31.16 -39.23 -56.33
N ARG A 731 32.01 -40.26 -56.28
CA ARG A 731 32.19 -41.09 -55.08
C ARG A 731 32.67 -40.29 -53.87
N ALA A 732 33.55 -39.31 -54.05
CA ALA A 732 34.04 -38.47 -52.97
C ALA A 732 32.91 -37.67 -52.33
N MET A 733 32.00 -37.19 -53.17
CA MET A 733 30.88 -36.34 -52.79
C MET A 733 29.66 -37.13 -52.34
N GLY A 734 29.61 -38.45 -52.61
CA GLY A 734 28.44 -39.29 -52.28
C GLY A 734 27.32 -39.20 -53.31
N ILE A 735 27.62 -38.77 -54.53
CA ILE A 735 26.67 -38.58 -55.64
C ILE A 735 26.49 -39.89 -56.40
N ASP A 736 25.27 -40.23 -56.77
CA ASP A 736 24.98 -41.43 -57.55
C ASP A 736 25.52 -41.25 -58.97
N TYR A 737 26.42 -42.15 -59.39
CA TYR A 737 27.11 -42.07 -60.68
C TYR A 737 26.93 -43.33 -61.50
N SER A 738 26.56 -43.17 -62.78
CA SER A 738 26.54 -44.26 -63.76
C SER A 738 27.27 -43.88 -65.05
N TRP A 739 27.87 -44.90 -65.69
CA TRP A 739 28.56 -44.77 -66.96
C TRP A 739 28.03 -45.80 -67.95
N ASP A 740 27.53 -45.35 -69.10
CA ASP A 740 27.18 -46.20 -70.23
C ASP A 740 28.30 -46.17 -71.27
N ALA A 741 29.01 -47.29 -71.39
CA ALA A 741 30.12 -47.42 -72.34
C ALA A 741 29.68 -47.46 -73.81
N THR A 742 28.42 -47.83 -74.10
CA THR A 742 27.90 -47.90 -75.48
C THR A 742 27.62 -46.50 -76.01
N THR A 743 27.00 -45.66 -75.20
CA THR A 743 26.65 -44.28 -75.54
C THR A 743 27.69 -43.26 -75.10
N GLN A 744 28.75 -43.69 -74.41
CA GLN A 744 29.78 -42.85 -73.80
C GLN A 744 29.20 -41.72 -72.93
N THR A 745 28.18 -42.05 -72.14
CA THR A 745 27.43 -41.09 -71.33
C THR A 745 27.61 -41.35 -69.84
N ALA A 746 27.99 -40.32 -69.09
CA ALA A 746 28.00 -40.32 -67.63
C ALA A 746 26.75 -39.62 -67.09
N THR A 747 26.12 -40.19 -66.06
CA THR A 747 24.97 -39.59 -65.37
C THR A 747 25.28 -39.44 -63.88
N PHE A 748 24.97 -38.26 -63.33
CA PHE A 748 25.08 -37.88 -61.93
C PHE A 748 23.67 -37.66 -61.37
N LYS A 749 23.35 -38.19 -60.20
CA LYS A 749 22.04 -38.08 -59.55
C LYS A 749 22.15 -37.77 -58.07
#